data_AF-A0A1J8PQN0-F1
#
_entry.id   AF-A0A1J8PQN0-F1
#
_cell.length_a   1.000
_cell.length_b   1.000
_cell.length_c   1.000
_cell.angle_alpha   90.00
_cell.angle_beta   90.00
_cell.angle_gamma   90.00
#
_symmetry.space_group_name_H-M   'P 1'
#
loop_
_entity.id
_entity.type
_entity.pdbx_description
1 polymer ?
#
loop_
_entity_poly.entity_id
_entity_poly.type
_entity_poly.pdbx_seq_one_letter_code
_entity_poly.pdbx_strand_id
1 'polypeptide(L)'
;MASLARFRPAARRVPAFARAIQTYADTTQLQDTIEDQSKPFTVKLHEESFRSYQCETPSLEVEVKKDELLKMYKDMQTMRRMEMAADALYKAKLIRGFCHLAIGQEAVSVGLEYGIKPEDRVITAYRCHPFAVMRGGTIKGVIAELLGRQAGMSHGKGGSMHIFTPSFFGGNGIVGAQVPVGAGIAFAQKYLGNKTATFALYGDGASNQGQVFEAFNMAKLWDLPAVFVCENNKYGMGTPAERSSSNTEYFTRGDKIPGLQVNGMDIIASRHAVQYARKWVTEGNGPLLMEFVTYRYGGHSMSDPGTTYRTREEVQRMRSTQDPIRGLQRYIEEWGLATEQELKQLDKDAKAEVDQAVEEAKQSPEPLTKDLWTDIYYKGTEPPFMRGPRSPAPSSLYSPSRNAGTPVSAPQTRNPITIRLRKILGTNFTDEATTEALQTLSELYGTQSPVSASDSKAQTAEDPDSDDDWTDENAHPRLAVHDHREGLNETASRARKNLRRDLENKLAQGSQQFLQAFSEVDQTLDELQKHVAAMRIACDEAETQLRLSSEASQSLLDRAESLRSEREEVETRKSIVMLFLNRFTLSNEESEAITSREIAIGPRFFEAMNKAERIRNDCRVLMTGEDGPTKVGLDIMASTSSYLEQGYEKIYRWCSFEFRQMGRDVQLEVGSTMRQAISRLSQRPELLSEALAFLTQTRQTALLSAFLDALTRGGPSGLPRPIELHAHDPIRYLGDMLAWVHQAIAAECEFLESLFGLGGLEDEGRARRMVGAVRTFEGSEEEGWVKELLNSAVTKLCVPLKVRVQQTVRSQESSIVSYKVANLLQYYMLTMRRTIGEDALLSTTLSEITEVSYKVFFDAIEAQGRALLRILLDPDDPSLTPPLPILEHAQLLREIMHVYDSSVLDETASEPGQSFNRILDVMLDPAMEICAAAADEKTRHRPQWDQAVFVLNCWCYLQSVLETFEFTSEKRRTIQEKFDERVRLLEDEHYENILRDASLYDTVAIINSKSPSDPLSHLLPAQQLQPTLARFSLWLSSPEVVHSPRLSALSSPSLHSTIHRVSLVRVAKAYAKLCEEVRKSENRYEAASTLLGMERPFGQVGVLRAIFGLEEESEESTVD
;
A
#
# COMPACT_ATOMS: atom_id res chain seq x y z
N MET A 1 -25.45 5.37 70.04
CA MET A 1 -24.91 4.00 69.81
C MET A 1 -25.79 3.29 68.79
N ALA A 2 -25.15 2.48 67.92
CA ALA A 2 -25.69 1.60 66.89
C ALA A 2 -26.15 2.25 65.56
N SER A 3 -25.46 1.94 64.44
CA SER A 3 -25.87 0.84 63.55
C SER A 3 -24.94 0.73 62.33
N LEU A 4 -24.39 -0.47 62.11
CA LEU A 4 -23.65 -0.88 60.92
C LEU A 4 -24.65 -1.45 59.89
N ALA A 5 -24.74 -0.84 58.71
CA ALA A 5 -25.41 -1.44 57.56
C ALA A 5 -24.58 -1.27 56.28
N ARG A 6 -24.29 -2.42 55.67
CA ARG A 6 -23.53 -2.63 54.43
C ARG A 6 -24.19 -1.95 53.24
N PHE A 7 -23.42 -1.14 52.50
CA PHE A 7 -23.69 -0.87 51.08
C PHE A 7 -22.81 -1.78 50.23
N ARG A 8 -23.42 -2.79 49.61
CA ARG A 8 -22.80 -3.55 48.51
C ARG A 8 -22.82 -2.67 47.26
N PRO A 9 -21.69 -2.38 46.60
CA PRO A 9 -21.73 -1.80 45.27
C PRO A 9 -22.17 -2.87 44.28
N ALA A 10 -23.15 -2.55 43.44
CA ALA A 10 -23.54 -3.38 42.32
C ALA A 10 -22.31 -3.62 41.42
N ALA A 11 -21.98 -4.89 41.21
CA ALA A 11 -20.98 -5.29 40.23
C ALA A 11 -21.45 -4.82 38.86
N ARG A 12 -20.86 -3.74 38.34
CA ARG A 12 -20.86 -3.46 36.90
C ARG A 12 -20.21 -4.68 36.25
N ARG A 13 -21.00 -5.46 35.51
CA ARG A 13 -20.48 -6.42 34.54
C ARG A 13 -19.66 -5.61 33.54
N VAL A 14 -18.34 -5.60 33.73
CA VAL A 14 -17.38 -5.35 32.66
C VAL A 14 -17.76 -6.34 31.55
N PRO A 15 -17.91 -5.92 30.28
CA PRO A 15 -18.01 -6.89 29.21
C PRO A 15 -16.78 -7.77 29.32
N ALA A 16 -16.96 -9.09 29.44
CA ALA A 16 -15.85 -10.01 29.48
C ALA A 16 -15.02 -9.76 28.21
N PHE A 17 -13.90 -9.07 28.35
CA PHE A 17 -12.87 -9.02 27.33
C PHE A 17 -12.56 -10.48 27.01
N ALA A 18 -12.94 -10.93 25.81
CA ALA A 18 -12.53 -12.23 25.32
C ALA A 18 -11.01 -12.27 25.41
N ARG A 19 -10.47 -13.12 26.27
CA ARG A 19 -9.01 -13.26 26.43
C ARG A 19 -8.45 -13.67 25.07
N ALA A 20 -7.64 -12.79 24.47
CA ALA A 20 -6.92 -13.09 23.24
C ALA A 20 -5.89 -14.19 23.52
N ILE A 21 -5.60 -15.02 22.52
CA ILE A 21 -4.56 -16.05 22.65
C ILE A 21 -3.21 -15.39 22.96
N GLN A 22 -2.48 -15.94 23.92
CA GLN A 22 -1.14 -15.45 24.26
C GLN A 22 -0.13 -15.89 23.19
N THR A 23 0.92 -15.10 23.03
CA THR A 23 1.93 -15.25 21.95
C THR A 23 3.35 -15.42 22.49
N TYR A 24 3.50 -15.68 23.80
CA TYR A 24 4.80 -15.99 24.36
C TYR A 24 5.25 -17.39 23.92
N ALA A 25 6.51 -17.49 23.54
CA ALA A 25 7.11 -18.71 23.02
C ALA A 25 7.77 -19.59 24.10
N ASP A 26 7.72 -19.16 25.36
CA ASP A 26 8.45 -19.73 26.51
C ASP A 26 7.54 -20.08 27.71
N THR A 27 6.26 -20.38 27.45
CA THR A 27 5.25 -20.65 28.49
C THR A 27 4.93 -22.13 28.77
N THR A 28 5.37 -23.06 27.93
CA THR A 28 5.25 -24.51 28.14
C THR A 28 6.07 -24.98 29.35
N GLN A 29 5.46 -25.83 30.18
CA GLN A 29 6.04 -26.32 31.43
C GLN A 29 6.32 -27.82 31.38
N LEU A 30 7.45 -28.24 31.95
CA LEU A 30 7.76 -29.65 32.16
C LEU A 30 6.87 -30.20 33.30
N GLN A 31 6.19 -31.33 33.09
CA GLN A 31 5.36 -31.96 34.14
C GLN A 31 6.15 -32.95 34.99
N ASP A 32 6.95 -33.80 34.34
CA ASP A 32 7.67 -34.88 34.99
C ASP A 32 9.18 -34.60 35.01
N THR A 33 9.88 -35.02 36.08
CA THR A 33 11.34 -35.03 36.10
C THR A 33 11.88 -35.97 35.03
N ILE A 34 12.79 -35.48 34.19
CA ILE A 34 13.38 -36.27 33.11
C ILE A 34 14.42 -37.23 33.69
N GLU A 35 14.03 -38.49 33.93
CA GLU A 35 14.93 -39.54 34.43
C GLU A 35 15.87 -40.07 33.33
N ASP A 36 15.35 -40.19 32.10
CA ASP A 36 16.05 -40.72 30.94
C ASP A 36 15.74 -39.86 29.71
N GLN A 37 16.73 -39.10 29.25
CA GLN A 37 16.59 -38.17 28.12
C GLN A 37 16.38 -38.87 26.77
N SER A 38 16.56 -40.19 26.69
CA SER A 38 16.33 -40.97 25.46
C SER A 38 14.86 -41.35 25.25
N LYS A 39 14.02 -41.23 26.28
CA LYS A 39 12.59 -41.55 26.23
C LYS A 39 11.73 -40.29 26.01
N PRO A 40 10.51 -40.44 25.48
CA PRO A 40 9.54 -39.35 25.48
C PRO A 40 9.25 -38.89 26.92
N PHE A 41 9.00 -37.59 27.10
CA PHE A 41 8.55 -37.01 28.36
C PHE A 41 7.39 -36.05 28.11
N THR A 42 6.59 -35.81 29.15
CA THR A 42 5.36 -35.02 29.05
C THR A 42 5.61 -33.57 29.42
N VAL A 43 5.14 -32.67 28.55
CA VAL A 43 5.09 -31.24 28.80
C VAL A 43 3.64 -30.76 28.78
N LYS A 44 3.36 -29.71 29.54
CA LYS A 44 2.07 -29.04 29.59
C LYS A 44 2.17 -27.69 28.92
N LEU A 45 1.44 -27.54 27.82
CA LEU A 45 1.24 -26.28 27.13
C LEU A 45 0.45 -25.32 28.00
N HIS A 46 0.64 -24.02 27.79
CA HIS A 46 -0.13 -22.98 28.48
C HIS A 46 -1.63 -23.10 28.20
N GLU A 47 -2.50 -22.76 29.15
CA GLU A 47 -3.97 -22.89 29.02
C GLU A 47 -4.53 -22.10 27.83
N GLU A 48 -3.89 -20.98 27.50
CA GLU A 48 -4.23 -20.12 26.37
C GLU A 48 -3.38 -20.43 25.12
N SER A 49 -2.92 -21.67 24.93
CA SER A 49 -2.22 -22.09 23.70
C SER A 49 -3.18 -22.40 22.55
N PHE A 50 -4.43 -22.74 22.88
CA PHE A 50 -5.48 -23.10 21.92
C PHE A 50 -6.81 -22.42 22.24
N ARG A 51 -7.56 -22.04 21.20
CA ARG A 51 -8.99 -21.73 21.31
C ARG A 51 -9.74 -22.48 20.21
N SER A 52 -10.71 -23.28 20.59
CA SER A 52 -11.52 -24.09 19.67
C SER A 52 -12.86 -23.41 19.35
N TYR A 53 -13.38 -23.70 18.17
CA TYR A 53 -14.69 -23.27 17.70
C TYR A 53 -15.39 -24.45 17.03
N GLN A 54 -16.50 -24.91 17.60
CA GLN A 54 -17.25 -26.08 17.10
C GLN A 54 -16.43 -27.39 16.96
N CYS A 55 -15.31 -27.50 17.68
CA CYS A 55 -14.51 -28.72 17.79
C CYS A 55 -13.98 -28.91 19.22
N GLU A 56 -13.47 -30.09 19.53
CA GLU A 56 -12.81 -30.35 20.81
C GLU A 56 -11.45 -29.65 20.88
N THR A 57 -11.11 -29.06 22.02
CA THR A 57 -9.80 -28.47 22.22
C THR A 57 -8.73 -29.57 22.29
N PRO A 58 -7.58 -29.41 21.58
CA PRO A 58 -6.45 -30.34 21.71
C PRO A 58 -5.97 -30.47 23.17
N SER A 59 -5.37 -31.60 23.50
CA SER A 59 -4.76 -31.82 24.82
C SER A 59 -3.69 -30.76 25.08
N LEU A 60 -3.64 -30.26 26.32
CA LEU A 60 -2.53 -29.41 26.77
C LEU A 60 -1.32 -30.24 27.19
N GLU A 61 -1.52 -31.53 27.50
CA GLU A 61 -0.44 -32.47 27.78
C GLU A 61 0.04 -33.10 26.47
N VAL A 62 1.34 -32.94 26.20
CA VAL A 62 1.97 -33.33 24.95
C VAL A 62 3.24 -34.11 25.25
N GLU A 63 3.40 -35.27 24.61
CA GLU A 63 4.66 -36.02 24.63
C GLU A 63 5.65 -35.41 23.61
N VAL A 64 6.87 -35.19 24.08
CA VAL A 64 8.00 -34.67 23.28
C VAL A 64 9.24 -35.53 23.52
N LYS A 65 10.18 -35.49 22.56
CA LYS A 65 11.48 -36.18 22.64
C LYS A 65 12.61 -35.17 22.50
N LYS A 66 13.71 -35.37 23.24
CA LYS A 66 14.92 -34.53 23.16
C LYS A 66 15.42 -34.35 21.73
N ASP A 67 15.62 -35.44 20.99
CA ASP A 67 16.17 -35.39 19.63
C ASP A 67 15.27 -34.63 18.66
N GLU A 68 13.94 -34.73 18.84
CA GLU A 68 12.96 -33.99 18.04
C GLU A 68 13.03 -32.48 18.32
N LEU A 69 13.14 -32.09 19.59
CA LEU A 69 13.27 -30.68 19.99
C LEU A 69 14.58 -30.07 19.45
N LEU A 70 15.70 -30.79 19.55
CA LEU A 70 16.98 -30.34 19.00
C LEU A 70 16.95 -30.22 17.47
N LYS A 71 16.27 -31.14 16.80
CA LYS A 71 16.10 -31.08 15.34
C LYS A 71 15.19 -29.91 14.93
N MET A 72 14.08 -29.67 15.62
CA MET A 72 13.22 -28.50 15.37
C MET A 72 13.97 -27.18 15.63
N TYR A 73 14.82 -27.13 16.66
CA TYR A 73 15.68 -25.97 16.92
C TYR A 73 16.65 -25.72 15.77
N LYS A 74 17.37 -26.76 15.32
CA LYS A 74 18.28 -26.65 14.17
C LYS A 74 17.53 -26.21 12.92
N ASP A 75 16.39 -26.83 12.60
CA ASP A 75 15.62 -26.52 11.41
C ASP A 75 15.11 -25.05 11.44
N MET A 76 14.60 -24.56 12.58
CA MET A 76 14.21 -23.15 12.70
C MET A 76 15.40 -22.20 12.53
N GLN A 77 16.57 -22.53 13.09
CA GLN A 77 17.79 -21.76 12.88
C GLN A 77 18.20 -21.74 11.42
N THR A 78 18.22 -22.90 10.75
CA THR A 78 18.54 -23.01 9.32
C THR A 78 17.59 -22.17 8.47
N MET A 79 16.28 -22.21 8.74
CA MET A 79 15.30 -21.39 8.02
C MET A 79 15.53 -19.90 8.25
N ARG A 80 15.73 -19.46 9.51
CA ARG A 80 16.07 -18.07 9.85
C ARG A 80 17.35 -17.61 9.13
N ARG A 81 18.38 -18.45 9.09
CA ARG A 81 19.67 -18.16 8.43
C ARG A 81 19.52 -18.04 6.91
N MET A 82 18.77 -18.94 6.27
CA MET A 82 18.45 -18.86 4.84
C MET A 82 17.72 -17.56 4.50
N GLU A 83 16.71 -17.21 5.28
CA GLU A 83 15.92 -15.99 5.12
C GLU A 83 16.78 -14.72 5.31
N MET A 84 17.68 -14.71 6.30
CA MET A 84 18.66 -13.63 6.49
C MET A 84 19.67 -13.54 5.34
N ALA A 85 20.07 -14.67 4.75
CA ALA A 85 20.92 -14.67 3.56
C ALA A 85 20.17 -14.08 2.36
N ALA A 86 18.89 -14.42 2.16
CA ALA A 86 18.04 -13.81 1.15
C ALA A 86 17.87 -12.29 1.36
N ASP A 87 17.69 -11.82 2.60
CA ASP A 87 17.71 -10.39 2.96
C ASP A 87 19.00 -9.69 2.48
N ALA A 88 20.16 -10.26 2.81
CA ALA A 88 21.45 -9.70 2.44
C ALA A 88 21.68 -9.69 0.92
N LEU A 89 21.33 -10.78 0.22
CA LEU A 89 21.45 -10.89 -1.24
C LEU A 89 20.51 -9.92 -1.97
N TYR A 90 19.32 -9.67 -1.41
CA TYR A 90 18.39 -8.66 -1.94
C TYR A 90 18.95 -7.25 -1.79
N LYS A 91 19.47 -6.89 -0.60
CA LYS A 91 20.12 -5.59 -0.35
C LYS A 91 21.35 -5.38 -1.24
N ALA A 92 22.08 -6.45 -1.55
CA ALA A 92 23.17 -6.45 -2.51
C ALA A 92 22.72 -6.37 -3.98
N LYS A 93 21.40 -6.25 -4.26
CA LYS A 93 20.79 -6.19 -5.60
C LYS A 93 21.04 -7.43 -6.47
N LEU A 94 21.37 -8.56 -5.86
CA LEU A 94 21.54 -9.84 -6.56
C LEU A 94 20.20 -10.56 -6.79
N ILE A 95 19.25 -10.39 -5.87
CA ILE A 95 17.85 -10.82 -6.05
C ILE A 95 17.08 -9.65 -6.70
N ARG A 96 16.35 -9.93 -7.79
CA ARG A 96 15.51 -8.95 -8.50
C ARG A 96 14.03 -9.31 -8.35
N GLY A 97 13.16 -8.29 -8.36
CA GLY A 97 11.72 -8.47 -8.16
C GLY A 97 11.32 -8.42 -6.68
N PHE A 98 10.13 -8.92 -6.31
CA PHE A 98 9.69 -8.94 -4.93
C PHE A 98 10.29 -10.12 -4.16
N CYS A 99 10.73 -9.89 -2.92
CA CYS A 99 11.21 -10.92 -2.00
C CYS A 99 10.42 -10.84 -0.68
N HIS A 100 9.85 -11.96 -0.23
CA HIS A 100 8.93 -12.01 0.92
C HIS A 100 9.46 -12.96 1.99
N LEU A 101 9.98 -12.40 3.09
CA LEU A 101 10.74 -13.17 4.08
C LEU A 101 9.93 -13.68 5.27
N ALA A 102 10.09 -14.93 5.66
CA ALA A 102 9.37 -15.56 6.80
C ALA A 102 10.01 -15.32 8.19
N ILE A 103 10.96 -14.38 8.30
CA ILE A 103 11.68 -14.08 9.56
C ILE A 103 10.70 -13.75 10.70
N GLY A 104 10.76 -14.55 11.77
CA GLY A 104 9.91 -14.46 12.95
C GLY A 104 8.74 -15.45 12.98
N GLN A 105 8.47 -16.13 11.86
CA GLN A 105 7.37 -17.11 11.73
C GLN A 105 7.88 -18.56 11.62
N GLU A 106 9.12 -18.85 12.04
CA GLU A 106 9.76 -20.15 11.80
C GLU A 106 8.97 -21.31 12.42
N ALA A 107 8.41 -21.10 13.62
CA ALA A 107 7.60 -22.08 14.33
C ALA A 107 6.38 -22.56 13.54
N VAL A 108 5.81 -21.72 12.67
CA VAL A 108 4.68 -22.10 11.81
C VAL A 108 5.12 -23.13 10.77
N SER A 109 6.18 -22.83 10.02
CA SER A 109 6.66 -23.71 8.95
C SER A 109 7.26 -25.02 9.47
N VAL A 110 8.07 -24.95 10.53
CA VAL A 110 8.69 -26.13 11.15
C VAL A 110 7.63 -26.93 11.92
N GLY A 111 6.76 -26.27 12.68
CA GLY A 111 5.68 -26.94 13.41
C GLY A 111 4.72 -27.67 12.47
N LEU A 112 4.40 -27.06 11.32
CA LEU A 112 3.60 -27.72 10.29
C LEU A 112 4.29 -28.98 9.76
N GLU A 113 5.57 -28.91 9.39
CA GLU A 113 6.27 -30.08 8.82
C GLU A 113 6.32 -31.25 9.80
N TYR A 114 6.61 -30.99 11.08
CA TYR A 114 6.68 -32.02 12.11
C TYR A 114 5.31 -32.56 12.54
N GLY A 115 4.23 -31.87 12.17
CA GLY A 115 2.86 -32.32 12.41
C GLY A 115 2.25 -33.13 11.26
N ILE A 116 2.91 -33.20 10.09
CA ILE A 116 2.38 -33.86 8.89
C ILE A 116 3.23 -35.04 8.42
N LYS A 117 2.74 -35.73 7.39
CA LYS A 117 3.48 -36.80 6.69
C LYS A 117 3.96 -36.34 5.31
N PRO A 118 4.95 -37.03 4.72
CA PRO A 118 5.44 -36.71 3.37
C PRO A 118 4.36 -36.75 2.28
N GLU A 119 3.31 -37.56 2.44
CA GLU A 119 2.23 -37.71 1.45
C GLU A 119 1.16 -36.62 1.52
N ASP A 120 1.09 -35.88 2.64
CA ASP A 120 0.19 -34.75 2.80
C ASP A 120 0.62 -33.60 1.88
N ARG A 121 -0.33 -32.79 1.40
CA ARG A 121 -0.04 -31.71 0.44
C ARG A 121 -0.07 -30.36 1.13
N VAL A 122 0.83 -29.48 0.71
CA VAL A 122 0.92 -28.12 1.23
C VAL A 122 0.85 -27.14 0.06
N ILE A 123 0.04 -26.10 0.20
CA ILE A 123 -0.02 -24.96 -0.72
C ILE A 123 -0.11 -23.68 0.10
N THR A 124 0.61 -22.63 -0.28
CA THR A 124 0.69 -21.40 0.53
C THR A 124 0.76 -20.13 -0.34
N ALA A 125 0.78 -18.97 0.30
CA ALA A 125 1.01 -17.68 -0.33
C ALA A 125 2.50 -17.49 -0.69
N TYR A 126 2.84 -16.36 -1.29
CA TYR A 126 4.19 -15.98 -1.72
C TYR A 126 5.29 -15.97 -0.64
N ARG A 127 4.94 -16.04 0.67
CA ARG A 127 5.92 -16.17 1.77
C ARG A 127 6.21 -17.65 2.04
N CYS A 128 6.89 -18.28 1.08
CA CYS A 128 6.88 -19.73 0.94
C CYS A 128 8.23 -20.43 1.18
N HIS A 129 9.33 -19.69 1.34
CA HIS A 129 10.68 -20.27 1.27
C HIS A 129 10.92 -21.38 2.30
N PRO A 130 10.55 -21.25 3.59
CA PRO A 130 10.78 -22.31 4.56
C PRO A 130 9.95 -23.55 4.25
N PHE A 131 8.68 -23.37 3.85
CA PHE A 131 7.82 -24.48 3.45
C PHE A 131 8.40 -25.24 2.25
N ALA A 132 8.95 -24.52 1.27
CA ALA A 132 9.56 -25.15 0.10
C ALA A 132 10.76 -26.04 0.47
N VAL A 133 11.64 -25.57 1.36
CA VAL A 133 12.79 -26.37 1.83
C VAL A 133 12.31 -27.58 2.62
N MET A 134 11.41 -27.38 3.59
CA MET A 134 10.90 -28.45 4.45
C MET A 134 10.10 -29.51 3.66
N ARG A 135 9.44 -29.12 2.56
CA ARG A 135 8.67 -30.01 1.68
C ARG A 135 9.47 -30.55 0.51
N GLY A 136 10.70 -30.99 0.75
CA GLY A 136 11.52 -31.70 -0.24
C GLY A 136 12.31 -30.80 -1.19
N GLY A 137 12.38 -29.50 -0.90
CA GLY A 137 13.30 -28.57 -1.56
C GLY A 137 14.69 -28.60 -0.95
N THR A 138 15.54 -27.68 -1.41
CA THR A 138 16.88 -27.45 -0.83
C THR A 138 17.12 -25.96 -0.67
N ILE A 139 17.97 -25.59 0.30
CA ILE A 139 18.37 -24.19 0.52
C ILE A 139 19.01 -23.62 -0.76
N LYS A 140 19.90 -24.40 -1.38
CA LYS A 140 20.52 -24.05 -2.67
C LYS A 140 19.46 -23.78 -3.74
N GLY A 141 18.47 -24.67 -3.88
CA GLY A 141 17.42 -24.52 -4.87
C GLY A 141 16.59 -23.26 -4.65
N VAL A 142 16.23 -22.95 -3.40
CA VAL A 142 15.50 -21.71 -3.08
C VAL A 142 16.36 -20.47 -3.35
N ILE A 143 17.60 -20.43 -2.87
CA ILE A 143 18.49 -19.27 -3.09
C ILE A 143 18.79 -19.09 -4.59
N ALA A 144 19.04 -20.17 -5.32
CA ALA A 144 19.25 -20.13 -6.76
C ALA A 144 18.02 -19.61 -7.51
N GLU A 145 16.81 -19.98 -7.07
CA GLU A 145 15.56 -19.47 -7.62
C GLU A 145 15.42 -17.96 -7.40
N LEU A 146 15.73 -17.47 -6.19
CA LEU A 146 15.73 -16.04 -5.86
C LEU A 146 16.75 -15.26 -6.68
N LEU A 147 17.92 -15.85 -6.95
CA LEU A 147 18.97 -15.25 -7.77
C LEU A 147 18.71 -15.36 -9.28
N GLY A 148 17.62 -16.00 -9.70
CA GLY A 148 17.30 -16.21 -11.13
C GLY A 148 18.30 -17.13 -11.82
N ARG A 149 18.73 -18.21 -11.16
CA ARG A 149 19.73 -19.17 -11.67
C ARG A 149 19.09 -20.52 -12.03
N GLN A 150 19.70 -21.25 -12.98
CA GLN A 150 19.20 -22.54 -13.47
C GLN A 150 19.03 -23.62 -12.39
N ALA A 151 19.88 -23.59 -11.35
CA ALA A 151 19.77 -24.48 -10.20
C ALA A 151 18.55 -24.19 -9.30
N GLY A 152 17.78 -23.15 -9.61
CA GLY A 152 16.53 -22.84 -8.96
C GLY A 152 15.50 -23.96 -9.11
N MET A 153 14.59 -24.07 -8.14
CA MET A 153 13.56 -25.13 -8.11
C MET A 153 12.57 -25.06 -9.26
N SER A 154 12.38 -23.87 -9.83
CA SER A 154 11.61 -23.59 -11.05
C SER A 154 12.54 -23.13 -12.17
N HIS A 155 13.81 -23.59 -12.13
CA HIS A 155 14.88 -23.23 -13.05
C HIS A 155 15.18 -21.72 -13.12
N GLY A 156 14.99 -20.98 -12.03
CA GLY A 156 15.30 -19.55 -11.96
C GLY A 156 14.26 -18.63 -12.63
N LYS A 157 13.07 -19.16 -12.94
CA LYS A 157 11.99 -18.44 -13.64
C LYS A 157 10.86 -17.97 -12.73
N GLY A 158 10.68 -18.62 -11.58
CA GLY A 158 9.57 -18.40 -10.64
C GLY A 158 9.84 -17.35 -9.58
N GLY A 159 11.12 -17.05 -9.29
CA GLY A 159 11.53 -16.05 -8.29
C GLY A 159 11.01 -16.37 -6.88
N SER A 160 10.80 -15.34 -6.06
CA SER A 160 10.42 -15.51 -4.65
C SER A 160 9.05 -16.13 -4.40
N MET A 161 8.18 -16.20 -5.41
CA MET A 161 6.78 -16.57 -5.21
C MET A 161 6.52 -17.98 -5.73
N HIS A 162 7.03 -18.34 -6.92
CA HIS A 162 6.64 -19.56 -7.63
C HIS A 162 7.66 -20.69 -7.47
N ILE A 163 7.68 -21.29 -6.28
CA ILE A 163 8.57 -22.40 -5.91
C ILE A 163 7.74 -23.66 -5.67
N PHE A 164 8.04 -24.79 -6.31
CA PHE A 164 7.22 -26.00 -6.21
C PHE A 164 8.05 -27.25 -5.90
N THR A 165 7.44 -28.22 -5.23
CA THR A 165 7.95 -29.60 -5.09
C THR A 165 6.82 -30.60 -5.35
N PRO A 166 7.09 -31.92 -5.45
CA PRO A 166 6.03 -32.90 -5.63
C PRO A 166 4.91 -32.85 -4.57
N SER A 167 5.21 -32.47 -3.32
CA SER A 167 4.22 -32.36 -2.23
C SER A 167 3.94 -30.92 -1.79
N PHE A 168 4.60 -29.94 -2.42
CA PHE A 168 4.42 -28.51 -2.20
C PHE A 168 3.96 -27.82 -3.48
N PHE A 169 2.70 -27.42 -3.52
CA PHE A 169 2.08 -26.77 -4.68
C PHE A 169 2.31 -25.25 -4.72
N GLY A 170 3.37 -24.83 -4.03
CA GLY A 170 4.04 -23.55 -4.17
C GLY A 170 3.45 -22.36 -3.47
N GLY A 171 4.17 -21.25 -3.62
CA GLY A 171 3.72 -19.93 -3.23
C GLY A 171 2.88 -19.29 -4.33
N ASN A 172 1.70 -18.84 -3.96
CA ASN A 172 0.84 -18.09 -4.88
C ASN A 172 1.05 -16.58 -4.70
N GLY A 173 1.41 -15.90 -5.78
CA GLY A 173 1.53 -14.43 -5.81
C GLY A 173 0.19 -13.71 -5.78
N ILE A 174 -0.90 -14.38 -6.16
CA ILE A 174 -2.25 -13.82 -6.13
C ILE A 174 -2.87 -14.12 -4.77
N VAL A 175 -3.09 -13.05 -3.99
CA VAL A 175 -3.61 -13.13 -2.62
C VAL A 175 -4.95 -13.89 -2.57
N GLY A 176 -4.97 -15.01 -1.86
CA GLY A 176 -6.16 -15.85 -1.64
C GLY A 176 -6.40 -16.93 -2.70
N ALA A 177 -5.70 -16.91 -3.83
CA ALA A 177 -5.90 -17.87 -4.92
C ALA A 177 -5.49 -19.31 -4.55
N GLN A 178 -4.59 -19.47 -3.59
CA GLN A 178 -4.17 -20.78 -3.10
C GLN A 178 -5.24 -21.54 -2.32
N VAL A 179 -6.25 -20.85 -1.77
CA VAL A 179 -7.32 -21.48 -0.98
C VAL A 179 -8.22 -22.37 -1.84
N PRO A 180 -8.83 -21.88 -2.95
CA PRO A 180 -9.62 -22.73 -3.84
C PRO A 180 -8.77 -23.80 -4.52
N VAL A 181 -7.51 -23.52 -4.87
CA VAL A 181 -6.59 -24.53 -5.44
C VAL A 181 -6.29 -25.63 -4.42
N GLY A 182 -6.07 -25.27 -3.16
CA GLY A 182 -5.91 -26.22 -2.06
C GLY A 182 -7.14 -27.09 -1.84
N ALA A 183 -8.35 -26.51 -1.91
CA ALA A 183 -9.59 -27.29 -1.90
C ALA A 183 -9.64 -28.29 -3.08
N GLY A 184 -9.20 -27.88 -4.27
CA GLY A 184 -9.08 -28.77 -5.43
C GLY A 184 -8.09 -29.93 -5.22
N ILE A 185 -6.94 -29.67 -4.58
CA ILE A 185 -5.96 -30.72 -4.23
C ILE A 185 -6.56 -31.70 -3.21
N ALA A 186 -7.26 -31.19 -2.19
CA ALA A 186 -7.96 -32.02 -1.20
C ALA A 186 -9.07 -32.86 -1.85
N PHE A 187 -9.81 -32.28 -2.80
CA PHE A 187 -10.80 -33.00 -3.61
C PHE A 187 -10.14 -34.13 -4.40
N ALA A 188 -9.01 -33.88 -5.07
CA ALA A 188 -8.27 -34.91 -5.79
C ALA A 188 -7.80 -36.04 -4.85
N GLN A 189 -7.28 -35.72 -3.66
CA GLN A 189 -6.92 -36.73 -2.65
C GLN A 189 -8.11 -37.60 -2.26
N LYS A 190 -9.26 -36.97 -1.94
CA LYS A 190 -10.49 -37.68 -1.59
C LYS A 190 -11.00 -38.54 -2.74
N TYR A 191 -11.02 -37.99 -3.95
CA TYR A 191 -11.50 -38.66 -5.17
C TYR A 191 -10.67 -39.91 -5.49
N LEU A 192 -9.35 -39.85 -5.28
CA LEU A 192 -8.43 -40.97 -5.49
C LEU A 192 -8.40 -41.96 -4.31
N GLY A 193 -9.15 -41.72 -3.23
CA GLY A 193 -9.16 -42.57 -2.04
C GLY A 193 -7.88 -42.49 -1.19
N ASN A 194 -7.09 -41.43 -1.34
CA ASN A 194 -5.86 -41.21 -0.58
C ASN A 194 -6.20 -40.68 0.83
N LYS A 195 -5.79 -41.40 1.88
CA LYS A 195 -5.97 -41.00 3.29
C LYS A 195 -4.91 -39.99 3.74
N THR A 196 -4.90 -38.84 3.10
CA THR A 196 -3.91 -37.76 3.28
C THR A 196 -4.62 -36.43 3.46
N ALA A 197 -3.98 -35.50 4.17
CA ALA A 197 -4.47 -34.14 4.37
C ALA A 197 -3.93 -33.19 3.28
N THR A 198 -4.66 -32.11 3.03
CA THR A 198 -4.14 -30.94 2.31
C THR A 198 -4.19 -29.71 3.22
N PHE A 199 -3.05 -29.04 3.40
CA PHE A 199 -2.92 -27.79 4.13
C PHE A 199 -2.85 -26.64 3.14
N ALA A 200 -3.85 -25.76 3.18
CA ALA A 200 -3.95 -24.56 2.36
C ALA A 200 -3.75 -23.32 3.23
N LEU A 201 -2.55 -22.73 3.17
CA LEU A 201 -2.13 -21.62 4.00
C LEU A 201 -2.36 -20.27 3.32
N TYR A 202 -2.79 -19.26 4.08
CA TYR A 202 -3.06 -17.91 3.61
C TYR A 202 -2.86 -16.89 4.73
N GLY A 203 -2.62 -15.63 4.39
CA GLY A 203 -2.47 -14.56 5.39
C GLY A 203 -3.81 -13.97 5.84
N ASP A 204 -3.81 -13.30 6.99
CA ASP A 204 -4.95 -12.53 7.53
C ASP A 204 -5.58 -11.55 6.52
N GLY A 205 -4.77 -10.87 5.71
CA GLY A 205 -5.26 -10.01 4.64
C GLY A 205 -5.99 -10.76 3.50
N ALA A 206 -5.64 -12.03 3.25
CA ALA A 206 -6.30 -12.86 2.25
C ALA A 206 -7.66 -13.39 2.74
N SER A 207 -7.86 -13.49 4.06
CA SER A 207 -9.09 -13.96 4.71
C SER A 207 -10.35 -13.17 4.37
N ASN A 208 -10.21 -12.01 3.73
CA ASN A 208 -11.30 -11.13 3.31
C ASN A 208 -11.72 -11.33 1.85
N GLN A 209 -11.06 -12.20 1.09
CA GLN A 209 -11.37 -12.44 -0.31
C GLN A 209 -12.59 -13.35 -0.49
N GLY A 210 -13.51 -13.02 -1.40
CA GLY A 210 -14.73 -13.82 -1.65
C GLY A 210 -14.43 -15.28 -2.00
N GLN A 211 -13.41 -15.53 -2.82
CA GLN A 211 -12.96 -16.87 -3.21
C GLN A 211 -12.57 -17.79 -2.03
N VAL A 212 -12.19 -17.22 -0.88
CA VAL A 212 -11.88 -17.99 0.34
C VAL A 212 -13.15 -18.59 0.92
N PHE A 213 -14.22 -17.79 1.04
CA PHE A 213 -15.52 -18.25 1.54
C PHE A 213 -16.20 -19.24 0.59
N GLU A 214 -16.08 -19.02 -0.72
CA GLU A 214 -16.54 -19.96 -1.74
C GLU A 214 -15.85 -21.33 -1.59
N ALA A 215 -14.51 -21.32 -1.43
CA ALA A 215 -13.73 -22.54 -1.21
C ALA A 215 -14.11 -23.25 0.10
N PHE A 216 -14.35 -22.51 1.19
CA PHE A 216 -14.82 -23.09 2.45
C PHE A 216 -16.18 -23.78 2.27
N ASN A 217 -17.15 -23.08 1.69
CA ASN A 217 -18.48 -23.64 1.46
C ASN A 217 -18.41 -24.96 0.66
N MET A 218 -17.63 -24.96 -0.43
CA MET A 218 -17.43 -26.15 -1.27
C MET A 218 -16.71 -27.28 -0.51
N ALA A 219 -15.65 -26.96 0.22
CA ALA A 219 -14.90 -27.94 0.98
C ALA A 219 -15.74 -28.59 2.07
N LYS A 220 -16.65 -27.83 2.71
CA LYS A 220 -17.56 -28.37 3.70
C LYS A 220 -18.67 -29.21 3.07
N LEU A 221 -19.28 -28.72 1.99
CA LEU A 221 -20.30 -29.46 1.25
C LEU A 221 -19.85 -30.86 0.84
N TRP A 222 -18.56 -30.99 0.48
CA TRP A 222 -17.98 -32.25 0.05
C TRP A 222 -17.18 -32.96 1.14
N ASP A 223 -17.16 -32.47 2.39
CA ASP A 223 -16.33 -32.95 3.50
C ASP A 223 -14.91 -33.31 3.05
N LEU A 224 -14.22 -32.33 2.45
CA LEU A 224 -12.87 -32.52 1.93
C LEU A 224 -11.85 -32.63 3.08
N PRO A 225 -10.74 -33.39 2.89
CA PRO A 225 -9.67 -33.50 3.87
C PRO A 225 -8.74 -32.25 3.85
N ALA A 226 -9.33 -31.06 3.90
CA ALA A 226 -8.64 -29.78 3.79
C ALA A 226 -8.51 -29.09 5.16
N VAL A 227 -7.29 -28.67 5.51
CA VAL A 227 -7.03 -27.76 6.63
C VAL A 227 -6.70 -26.39 6.04
N PHE A 228 -7.57 -25.41 6.30
CA PHE A 228 -7.39 -24.03 5.87
C PHE A 228 -6.67 -23.25 6.97
N VAL A 229 -5.46 -22.81 6.71
CA VAL A 229 -4.59 -22.21 7.72
C VAL A 229 -4.43 -20.71 7.49
N CYS A 230 -4.95 -19.89 8.39
CA CYS A 230 -4.70 -18.46 8.43
C CYS A 230 -3.43 -18.17 9.24
N GLU A 231 -2.40 -17.65 8.58
CA GLU A 231 -1.21 -17.06 9.20
C GLU A 231 -1.53 -15.62 9.63
N ASN A 232 -2.08 -15.47 10.84
CA ASN A 232 -2.41 -14.17 11.41
C ASN A 232 -1.19 -13.52 12.05
N ASN A 233 -0.42 -12.79 11.24
CA ASN A 233 0.71 -11.98 11.71
C ASN A 233 0.33 -10.53 12.05
N LYS A 234 -0.97 -10.29 12.29
CA LYS A 234 -1.61 -9.02 12.71
C LYS A 234 -1.72 -7.93 11.63
N TYR A 235 -1.08 -8.11 10.48
CA TYR A 235 -1.06 -7.10 9.42
C TYR A 235 -1.20 -7.76 8.04
N GLY A 236 -2.11 -7.24 7.22
CA GLY A 236 -2.19 -7.58 5.79
C GLY A 236 -0.94 -7.12 5.01
N MET A 237 -1.08 -6.17 4.09
CA MET A 237 0.10 -5.52 3.49
C MET A 237 0.75 -4.58 4.52
N GLY A 238 0.07 -3.50 4.88
CA GLY A 238 0.42 -2.63 6.01
C GLY A 238 -0.77 -2.29 6.92
N THR A 239 -1.97 -2.80 6.62
CA THR A 239 -3.17 -2.50 7.38
C THR A 239 -3.33 -3.49 8.55
N PRO A 240 -3.48 -3.02 9.80
CA PRO A 240 -3.77 -3.88 10.94
C PRO A 240 -5.05 -4.70 10.74
N ALA A 241 -5.08 -5.93 11.26
CA ALA A 241 -6.24 -6.82 11.18
C ALA A 241 -7.52 -6.16 11.70
N GLU A 242 -7.46 -5.49 12.86
CA GLU A 242 -8.59 -4.79 13.49
C GLU A 242 -9.18 -3.66 12.63
N ARG A 243 -8.39 -3.10 11.70
CA ARG A 243 -8.82 -2.04 10.79
C ARG A 243 -9.37 -2.55 9.46
N SER A 244 -9.16 -3.83 9.15
CA SER A 244 -9.50 -4.43 7.86
C SER A 244 -10.54 -5.55 7.95
N SER A 245 -10.90 -5.97 9.16
CA SER A 245 -11.73 -7.14 9.43
C SER A 245 -12.69 -6.88 10.59
N SER A 246 -14.00 -7.04 10.36
CA SER A 246 -15.01 -6.91 11.44
C SER A 246 -14.96 -8.07 12.45
N ASN A 247 -14.57 -9.26 12.01
CA ASN A 247 -14.31 -10.42 12.86
C ASN A 247 -12.83 -10.80 12.76
N THR A 248 -12.00 -10.43 13.73
CA THR A 248 -10.56 -10.76 13.73
C THR A 248 -10.24 -12.16 14.25
N GLU A 249 -11.26 -12.93 14.67
CA GLU A 249 -11.16 -14.33 15.06
C GLU A 249 -11.27 -15.22 13.81
N TYR A 250 -10.22 -15.23 12.98
CA TYR A 250 -10.26 -15.84 11.65
C TYR A 250 -10.63 -17.33 11.67
N PHE A 251 -10.26 -18.07 12.72
CA PHE A 251 -10.66 -19.47 12.90
C PHE A 251 -12.19 -19.70 12.98
N THR A 252 -12.98 -18.67 13.29
CA THR A 252 -14.45 -18.77 13.40
C THR A 252 -15.19 -18.49 12.08
N ARG A 253 -14.48 -18.07 11.04
CA ARG A 253 -15.08 -17.57 9.79
C ARG A 253 -15.54 -18.66 8.81
N GLY A 254 -15.47 -19.92 9.22
CA GLY A 254 -15.82 -21.07 8.40
C GLY A 254 -17.32 -21.39 8.33
N ASP A 255 -18.18 -20.60 8.98
CA ASP A 255 -19.61 -20.87 9.21
C ASP A 255 -19.85 -22.27 9.82
N LYS A 256 -19.98 -23.30 8.96
CA LYS A 256 -20.16 -24.71 9.34
C LYS A 256 -18.86 -25.49 9.49
N ILE A 257 -17.72 -24.89 9.15
CA ILE A 257 -16.41 -25.52 9.33
C ILE A 257 -15.89 -25.18 10.73
N PRO A 258 -15.54 -26.19 11.54
CA PRO A 258 -14.92 -25.98 12.86
C PRO A 258 -13.56 -25.29 12.76
N GLY A 259 -13.15 -24.65 13.85
CA GLY A 259 -12.01 -23.76 13.91
C GLY A 259 -11.08 -24.02 15.09
N LEU A 260 -9.77 -23.83 14.91
CA LEU A 260 -8.76 -23.88 15.97
C LEU A 260 -7.79 -22.70 15.86
N GLN A 261 -7.79 -21.80 16.83
CA GLN A 261 -6.77 -20.78 16.98
C GLN A 261 -5.61 -21.31 17.82
N VAL A 262 -4.37 -21.01 17.42
CA VAL A 262 -3.14 -21.57 17.97
C VAL A 262 -2.13 -20.46 18.23
N ASN A 263 -1.40 -20.55 19.35
CA ASN A 263 -0.19 -19.75 19.55
C ASN A 263 0.89 -20.20 18.54
N GLY A 264 1.00 -19.48 17.42
CA GLY A 264 1.95 -19.78 16.34
C GLY A 264 3.40 -19.38 16.64
N MET A 265 3.67 -18.84 17.84
CA MET A 265 5.03 -18.52 18.30
C MET A 265 5.63 -19.63 19.17
N ASP A 266 4.80 -20.53 19.72
CA ASP A 266 5.27 -21.73 20.42
C ASP A 266 5.29 -22.91 19.44
N ILE A 267 6.49 -23.44 19.19
CA ILE A 267 6.72 -24.55 18.26
C ILE A 267 6.05 -25.87 18.71
N ILE A 268 5.98 -26.14 20.01
CA ILE A 268 5.37 -27.36 20.53
C ILE A 268 3.86 -27.29 20.35
N ALA A 269 3.26 -26.13 20.66
CA ALA A 269 1.85 -25.87 20.41
C ALA A 269 1.51 -25.95 18.91
N SER A 270 2.37 -25.36 18.07
CA SER A 270 2.18 -25.36 16.61
C SER A 270 2.21 -26.77 16.02
N ARG A 271 3.21 -27.57 16.39
CA ARG A 271 3.31 -28.99 16.01
C ARG A 271 2.08 -29.78 16.48
N HIS A 272 1.70 -29.64 17.74
CA HIS A 272 0.60 -30.40 18.31
C HIS A 272 -0.75 -30.06 17.65
N ALA A 273 -1.01 -28.78 17.39
CA ALA A 273 -2.21 -28.36 16.66
C ALA A 273 -2.26 -28.92 15.23
N VAL A 274 -1.14 -28.99 14.53
CA VAL A 274 -1.08 -29.56 13.18
C VAL A 274 -1.35 -31.06 13.23
N GLN A 275 -0.81 -31.79 14.21
CA GLN A 275 -1.10 -33.22 14.41
C GLN A 275 -2.60 -33.45 14.66
N TYR A 276 -3.21 -32.61 15.50
CA TYR A 276 -4.66 -32.62 15.73
C TYR A 276 -5.44 -32.36 14.44
N ALA A 277 -5.10 -31.30 13.70
CA ALA A 277 -5.79 -30.91 12.48
C ALA A 277 -5.67 -31.97 11.38
N ARG A 278 -4.49 -32.56 11.23
CA ARG A 278 -4.24 -33.69 10.32
C ARG A 278 -5.10 -34.89 10.70
N LYS A 279 -5.11 -35.27 11.98
CA LYS A 279 -5.92 -36.39 12.48
C LYS A 279 -7.40 -36.14 12.19
N TRP A 280 -7.91 -34.96 12.50
CA TRP A 280 -9.28 -34.53 12.24
C TRP A 280 -9.71 -34.80 10.79
N VAL A 281 -8.96 -34.27 9.82
CA VAL A 281 -9.35 -34.37 8.40
C VAL A 281 -9.15 -35.78 7.84
N THR A 282 -8.15 -36.52 8.32
CA THR A 282 -7.86 -37.89 7.85
C THR A 282 -8.80 -38.94 8.45
N GLU A 283 -9.47 -38.64 9.57
CA GLU A 283 -10.53 -39.46 10.16
C GLU A 283 -11.91 -39.23 9.51
N GLY A 284 -12.01 -38.30 8.56
CA GLY A 284 -13.22 -38.06 7.79
C GLY A 284 -14.19 -37.06 8.43
N ASN A 285 -13.74 -36.26 9.40
CA ASN A 285 -14.55 -35.22 10.06
C ASN A 285 -14.82 -33.97 9.18
N GLY A 286 -14.41 -34.01 7.90
CA GLY A 286 -14.49 -32.89 6.97
C GLY A 286 -13.36 -31.86 7.18
N PRO A 287 -13.47 -30.65 6.58
CA PRO A 287 -12.43 -29.64 6.66
C PRO A 287 -12.31 -29.02 8.06
N LEU A 288 -11.20 -28.33 8.31
CA LEU A 288 -10.94 -27.58 9.54
C LEU A 288 -10.31 -26.22 9.22
N LEU A 289 -10.74 -25.15 9.87
CA LEU A 289 -10.04 -23.87 9.88
C LEU A 289 -9.02 -23.86 11.03
N MET A 290 -7.80 -23.43 10.74
CA MET A 290 -6.76 -23.24 11.74
C MET A 290 -6.23 -21.81 11.62
N GLU A 291 -6.00 -21.14 12.74
CA GLU A 291 -5.40 -19.81 12.76
C GLU A 291 -4.14 -19.84 13.62
N PHE A 292 -2.99 -19.65 12.98
CA PHE A 292 -1.75 -19.37 13.70
C PHE A 292 -1.67 -17.89 13.99
N VAL A 293 -1.75 -17.54 15.26
CA VAL A 293 -1.42 -16.19 15.71
C VAL A 293 0.09 -16.09 15.82
N THR A 294 0.70 -15.37 14.88
CA THR A 294 2.16 -15.29 14.72
C THR A 294 2.60 -13.85 14.49
N TYR A 295 3.86 -13.62 14.12
CA TYR A 295 4.37 -12.28 13.82
C TYR A 295 5.58 -12.32 12.88
N ARG A 296 5.59 -11.46 11.85
CA ARG A 296 6.74 -11.27 10.96
C ARG A 296 7.55 -10.04 11.36
N TYR A 297 8.88 -10.16 11.40
CA TYR A 297 9.74 -9.05 11.81
C TYR A 297 10.04 -8.05 10.69
N GLY A 298 9.98 -8.49 9.43
CA GLY A 298 10.18 -7.63 8.27
C GLY A 298 8.90 -6.91 7.82
N GLY A 299 9.04 -6.06 6.80
CA GLY A 299 7.96 -5.48 6.00
C GLY A 299 6.99 -6.50 5.40
N HIS A 300 6.03 -6.04 4.60
CA HIS A 300 5.28 -6.94 3.73
C HIS A 300 6.23 -7.71 2.79
N SER A 301 7.10 -6.97 2.12
CA SER A 301 8.17 -7.43 1.23
C SER A 301 9.47 -6.67 1.55
N MET A 302 10.58 -7.08 0.95
CA MET A 302 11.87 -6.41 1.09
C MET A 302 11.92 -4.96 0.57
N SER A 303 10.96 -4.56 -0.28
CA SER A 303 10.82 -3.17 -0.75
C SER A 303 10.00 -2.30 0.22
N ASP A 304 9.30 -2.91 1.18
CA ASP A 304 8.51 -2.22 2.19
C ASP A 304 9.31 -2.18 3.51
N PRO A 305 9.74 -0.99 3.99
CA PRO A 305 10.49 -0.89 5.24
C PRO A 305 9.65 -1.23 6.48
N GLY A 306 8.32 -1.26 6.38
CA GLY A 306 7.40 -1.61 7.46
C GLY A 306 7.24 -0.55 8.56
N THR A 307 7.99 0.57 8.49
CA THR A 307 8.05 1.63 9.52
C THR A 307 6.86 2.59 9.49
N THR A 308 6.03 2.57 8.45
CA THR A 308 4.88 3.47 8.30
C THR A 308 3.64 2.98 9.05
N TYR A 309 3.59 1.71 9.45
CA TYR A 309 2.41 1.09 10.08
C TYR A 309 2.72 0.22 11.30
N ARG A 310 4.00 0.09 11.69
CA ARG A 310 4.47 -0.56 12.92
C ARG A 310 5.55 0.28 13.57
N THR A 311 5.57 0.32 14.89
CA THR A 311 6.63 1.01 15.63
C THR A 311 7.86 0.12 15.78
N ARG A 312 9.04 0.73 15.95
CA ARG A 312 10.28 -0.03 16.20
C ARG A 312 10.19 -0.76 17.54
N GLU A 313 9.54 -0.16 18.52
CA GLU A 313 9.31 -0.70 19.86
C GLU A 313 8.45 -1.97 19.82
N GLU A 314 7.41 -2.00 18.99
CA GLU A 314 6.56 -3.18 18.81
C GLU A 314 7.37 -4.35 18.28
N VAL A 315 8.11 -4.15 17.18
CA VAL A 315 8.94 -5.20 16.56
C VAL A 315 10.04 -5.66 17.53
N GLN A 316 10.70 -4.73 18.24
CA GLN A 316 11.73 -5.07 19.23
C GLN A 316 11.15 -5.85 20.42
N ARG A 317 9.96 -5.49 20.90
CA ARG A 317 9.25 -6.25 21.93
C ARG A 317 8.97 -7.67 21.45
N MET A 318 8.38 -7.84 20.26
CA MET A 318 8.13 -9.17 19.69
C MET A 318 9.40 -10.02 19.58
N ARG A 319 10.51 -9.44 19.10
CA ARG A 319 11.82 -10.12 19.01
C ARG A 319 12.41 -10.52 20.37
N SER A 320 12.21 -9.68 21.40
CA SER A 320 12.83 -9.90 22.70
C SER A 320 12.05 -10.84 23.60
N THR A 321 10.72 -10.84 23.51
CA THR A 321 9.85 -11.60 24.43
C THR A 321 9.08 -12.74 23.78
N GLN A 322 9.02 -12.82 22.45
CA GLN A 322 8.17 -13.78 21.73
C GLN A 322 8.87 -14.47 20.55
N ASP A 323 10.21 -14.41 20.46
CA ASP A 323 10.92 -15.10 19.39
C ASP A 323 10.81 -16.64 19.55
N PRO A 324 10.37 -17.38 18.51
CA PRO A 324 10.09 -18.81 18.61
C PRO A 324 11.34 -19.66 18.82
N ILE A 325 12.48 -19.22 18.25
CA ILE A 325 13.77 -19.91 18.39
C ILE A 325 14.27 -19.72 19.81
N ARG A 326 14.17 -18.50 20.34
CA ARG A 326 14.57 -18.20 21.72
C ARG A 326 13.67 -18.92 22.73
N GLY A 327 12.37 -19.03 22.45
CA GLY A 327 11.44 -19.79 23.29
C GLY A 327 11.84 -21.26 23.42
N LEU A 328 12.07 -21.93 22.29
CA LEU A 328 12.53 -23.32 22.29
C LEU A 328 13.93 -23.48 22.92
N GLN A 329 14.83 -22.53 22.68
CA GLN A 329 16.16 -22.53 23.33
C GLN A 329 16.03 -22.55 24.86
N ARG A 330 15.15 -21.70 25.43
CA ARG A 330 14.93 -21.67 26.87
C ARG A 330 14.43 -23.02 27.39
N TYR A 331 13.47 -23.64 26.70
CA TYR A 331 13.01 -24.98 27.09
C TYR A 331 14.14 -26.01 27.11
N ILE A 332 14.96 -26.03 26.06
CA ILE A 332 16.07 -26.98 25.95
C ILE A 332 17.10 -26.78 27.07
N GLU A 333 17.41 -25.53 27.40
CA GLU A 333 18.37 -25.16 28.45
C GLU A 333 17.80 -25.43 29.86
N GLU A 334 16.58 -24.96 30.15
CA GLU A 334 15.92 -25.09 31.45
C GLU A 334 15.59 -26.55 31.80
N TRP A 335 15.24 -27.37 30.81
CA TRP A 335 14.97 -28.80 31.00
C TRP A 335 16.25 -29.65 30.94
N GLY A 336 17.43 -29.02 30.81
CA GLY A 336 18.73 -29.71 30.81
C GLY A 336 18.93 -30.67 29.63
N LEU A 337 18.26 -30.41 28.49
CA LEU A 337 18.30 -31.27 27.31
C LEU A 337 19.55 -31.05 26.47
N ALA A 338 20.06 -29.82 26.40
CA ALA A 338 21.35 -29.51 25.80
C ALA A 338 21.95 -28.25 26.43
N THR A 339 23.26 -28.13 26.34
CA THR A 339 24.02 -26.97 26.79
C THR A 339 23.94 -25.83 25.79
N GLU A 340 24.17 -24.60 26.25
CA GLU A 340 24.30 -23.42 25.39
C GLU A 340 25.40 -23.62 24.31
N GLN A 341 26.47 -24.37 24.61
CA GLN A 341 27.53 -24.66 23.65
C GLN A 341 27.07 -25.58 22.52
N GLU A 342 26.30 -26.62 22.84
CA GLU A 342 25.71 -27.52 21.82
C GLU A 342 24.73 -26.76 20.93
N LEU A 343 23.90 -25.89 21.50
CA LEU A 343 22.97 -25.05 20.72
C LEU A 343 23.69 -24.04 19.84
N LYS A 344 24.77 -23.41 20.34
CA LYS A 344 25.66 -22.56 19.52
C LYS A 344 26.32 -23.34 18.40
N GLN A 345 26.65 -24.61 18.60
CA GLN A 345 27.20 -25.44 17.53
C GLN A 345 26.14 -25.71 16.46
N LEU A 346 24.90 -26.02 16.83
CA LEU A 346 23.80 -26.19 15.86
C LEU A 346 23.55 -24.93 15.02
N ASP A 347 23.60 -23.73 15.63
CA ASP A 347 23.49 -22.46 14.90
C ASP A 347 24.68 -22.22 13.95
N LYS A 348 25.91 -22.55 14.37
CA LYS A 348 27.09 -22.49 13.49
C LYS A 348 26.97 -23.45 12.32
N ASP A 349 26.51 -24.67 12.55
CA ASP A 349 26.31 -25.68 11.51
C ASP A 349 25.24 -25.23 10.52
N ALA A 350 24.11 -24.70 11.01
CA ALA A 350 23.06 -24.10 10.18
C ALA A 350 23.58 -22.93 9.34
N LYS A 351 24.42 -22.07 9.92
CA LYS A 351 25.09 -20.98 9.19
C LYS A 351 26.01 -21.51 8.10
N ALA A 352 26.86 -22.49 8.41
CA ALA A 352 27.79 -23.06 7.44
C ALA A 352 27.05 -23.74 6.27
N GLU A 353 25.97 -24.46 6.56
CA GLU A 353 25.09 -25.08 5.56
C GLU A 353 24.48 -24.03 4.61
N VAL A 354 23.95 -22.93 5.16
CA VAL A 354 23.37 -21.84 4.36
C VAL A 354 24.44 -21.10 3.56
N ASP A 355 25.57 -20.75 4.17
CA ASP A 355 26.66 -20.04 3.49
C ASP A 355 27.19 -20.88 2.30
N GLN A 356 27.36 -22.19 2.48
CA GLN A 356 27.71 -23.10 1.39
C GLN A 356 26.65 -23.11 0.28
N ALA A 357 25.38 -23.25 0.64
CA ALA A 357 24.28 -23.27 -0.32
C ALA A 357 24.18 -21.96 -1.14
N VAL A 358 24.48 -20.81 -0.52
CA VAL A 358 24.53 -19.49 -1.18
C VAL A 358 25.64 -19.44 -2.22
N GLU A 359 26.85 -19.89 -1.87
CA GLU A 359 27.97 -19.91 -2.82
C GLU A 359 27.72 -20.87 -3.98
N GLU A 360 27.19 -22.06 -3.71
CA GLU A 360 26.79 -23.00 -4.75
C GLU A 360 25.68 -22.46 -5.66
N ALA A 361 24.72 -21.70 -5.12
CA ALA A 361 23.67 -21.07 -5.90
C ALA A 361 24.21 -19.95 -6.80
N LYS A 362 25.15 -19.13 -6.30
CA LYS A 362 25.81 -18.06 -7.09
C LYS A 362 26.61 -18.61 -8.27
N GLN A 363 27.21 -19.78 -8.13
CA GLN A 363 27.99 -20.44 -9.19
C GLN A 363 27.12 -21.04 -10.31
N SER A 364 25.82 -21.22 -10.07
CA SER A 364 24.91 -21.72 -11.10
C SER A 364 24.76 -20.71 -12.26
N PRO A 365 24.72 -21.16 -13.52
CA PRO A 365 24.49 -20.28 -14.66
C PRO A 365 23.08 -19.67 -14.67
N GLU A 366 22.90 -18.59 -15.43
CA GLU A 366 21.58 -18.01 -15.74
C GLU A 366 20.81 -18.88 -16.73
N PRO A 367 19.45 -18.91 -16.66
CA PRO A 367 18.62 -19.59 -17.65
C PRO A 367 18.91 -19.08 -19.07
N LEU A 368 18.90 -19.99 -20.05
CA LEU A 368 19.07 -19.60 -21.44
C LEU A 368 17.78 -18.92 -21.92
N THR A 369 17.90 -18.00 -22.90
CA THR A 369 16.73 -17.29 -23.45
C THR A 369 15.64 -18.23 -23.98
N LYS A 370 16.02 -19.41 -24.49
CA LYS A 370 15.07 -20.44 -24.94
C LYS A 370 14.25 -21.05 -23.79
N ASP A 371 14.81 -21.10 -22.58
CA ASP A 371 14.19 -21.73 -21.40
C ASP A 371 13.06 -20.85 -20.85
N LEU A 372 13.02 -19.56 -21.23
CA LEU A 372 11.89 -18.65 -20.94
C LEU A 372 10.59 -19.10 -21.60
N TRP A 373 10.66 -19.94 -22.63
CA TRP A 373 9.50 -20.44 -23.39
C TRP A 373 9.14 -21.87 -23.04
N THR A 374 9.82 -22.48 -22.07
CA THR A 374 9.52 -23.84 -21.58
C THR A 374 8.79 -23.79 -20.25
N ASP A 375 8.09 -24.88 -19.91
CA ASP A 375 7.45 -25.07 -18.60
C ASP A 375 6.33 -24.05 -18.28
N ILE A 376 5.73 -23.45 -19.31
CA ILE A 376 4.56 -22.55 -19.18
C ILE A 376 3.26 -23.37 -19.09
N TYR A 377 3.19 -24.48 -19.81
CA TYR A 377 2.08 -25.42 -19.81
C TYR A 377 2.58 -26.82 -19.45
N TYR A 378 1.65 -27.69 -19.06
CA TYR A 378 1.98 -29.10 -18.90
C TYR A 378 2.42 -29.68 -20.25
N LYS A 379 3.42 -30.55 -20.23
CA LYS A 379 4.01 -31.10 -21.44
C LYS A 379 2.96 -31.79 -22.30
N GLY A 380 2.79 -31.35 -23.54
CA GLY A 380 1.80 -31.84 -24.49
C GLY A 380 0.46 -31.10 -24.47
N THR A 381 0.27 -30.10 -23.61
CA THR A 381 -0.92 -29.23 -23.58
C THR A 381 -0.63 -27.81 -24.05
N GLU A 382 0.54 -27.57 -24.62
CA GLU A 382 0.96 -26.26 -25.11
C GLU A 382 0.06 -25.82 -26.28
N PRO A 383 -0.37 -24.54 -26.33
CA PRO A 383 -1.01 -24.00 -27.51
C PRO A 383 -0.01 -23.94 -28.69
N PRO A 384 -0.49 -23.97 -29.95
CA PRO A 384 0.38 -23.93 -31.13
C PRO A 384 1.19 -22.62 -31.27
N PHE A 385 0.83 -21.58 -30.52
CA PHE A 385 1.58 -20.32 -30.44
C PHE A 385 1.63 -19.81 -29.00
N MET A 386 2.75 -19.20 -28.62
CA MET A 386 2.93 -18.54 -27.32
C MET A 386 3.14 -17.04 -27.53
N ARG A 387 2.43 -16.22 -26.75
CA ARG A 387 2.49 -14.75 -26.86
C ARG A 387 3.63 -14.21 -25.98
N GLY A 388 4.61 -13.57 -26.60
CA GLY A 388 5.71 -12.89 -25.90
C GLY A 388 5.37 -11.50 -25.34
N PRO A 389 6.21 -10.96 -24.44
CA PRO A 389 6.19 -9.54 -24.11
C PRO A 389 6.50 -8.72 -25.36
N ARG A 390 5.68 -7.71 -25.67
CA ARG A 390 5.95 -6.76 -26.77
C ARG A 390 7.20 -5.96 -26.41
N SER A 391 8.26 -6.04 -27.21
CA SER A 391 9.38 -5.09 -27.10
C SER A 391 8.84 -3.66 -27.23
N PRO A 392 9.25 -2.70 -26.38
CA PRO A 392 8.96 -1.30 -26.62
C PRO A 392 9.71 -0.90 -27.90
N ALA A 393 8.97 -0.63 -28.97
CA ALA A 393 9.55 -0.06 -30.18
C ALA A 393 10.07 1.36 -29.84
N PRO A 394 11.22 1.79 -30.40
CA PRO A 394 11.72 3.13 -30.21
C PRO A 394 10.72 4.15 -30.78
N SER A 395 10.43 5.18 -30.00
CA SER A 395 9.58 6.30 -30.37
C SER A 395 10.17 7.06 -31.55
N SER A 396 9.58 6.91 -32.75
CA SER A 396 9.79 7.86 -33.84
C SER A 396 8.46 8.30 -34.44
N LEU A 397 8.20 9.60 -34.28
CA LEU A 397 7.59 10.53 -35.23
C LEU A 397 6.32 10.07 -35.96
N TYR A 398 5.17 10.65 -35.59
CA TYR A 398 4.15 10.96 -36.57
C TYR A 398 3.46 12.30 -36.24
N SER A 399 3.78 13.31 -37.06
CA SER A 399 2.92 14.47 -37.32
C SER A 399 1.73 14.07 -38.21
N PRO A 400 0.64 14.85 -38.23
CA PRO A 400 -0.65 14.41 -38.76
C PRO A 400 -0.80 14.71 -40.26
N SER A 401 -1.37 13.78 -41.02
CA SER A 401 -2.06 14.10 -42.29
C SER A 401 -3.09 13.05 -42.67
N ARG A 402 -4.16 13.54 -43.30
CA ARG A 402 -5.49 12.97 -43.55
C ARG A 402 -5.58 11.92 -44.66
N ASN A 403 -6.58 11.04 -44.46
CA ASN A 403 -7.60 10.48 -45.36
C ASN A 403 -7.27 9.69 -46.63
N ALA A 404 -7.71 8.42 -46.63
CA ALA A 404 -8.70 7.76 -47.51
C ALA A 404 -8.44 6.23 -47.42
N GLY A 405 -9.37 5.27 -47.40
CA GLY A 405 -10.80 5.19 -47.61
C GLY A 405 -11.19 3.70 -47.55
N THR A 406 -12.46 3.41 -47.23
CA THR A 406 -13.21 2.14 -47.40
C THR A 406 -12.93 0.93 -46.47
N PRO A 407 -13.97 0.40 -45.77
CA PRO A 407 -13.91 -0.83 -44.97
C PRO A 407 -14.62 -2.02 -45.64
N VAL A 408 -14.12 -3.25 -45.40
CA VAL A 408 -14.83 -4.50 -45.67
C VAL A 408 -14.76 -5.43 -44.45
N SER A 409 -15.95 -5.95 -44.12
CA SER A 409 -16.44 -6.97 -43.17
C SER A 409 -15.60 -8.26 -43.01
N ALA A 410 -15.70 -9.14 -42.00
CA ALA A 410 -16.66 -9.49 -40.92
C ALA A 410 -15.92 -10.37 -39.85
N PRO A 411 -16.50 -10.79 -38.69
CA PRO A 411 -17.68 -11.67 -38.63
C PRO A 411 -18.76 -11.34 -37.58
N GLN A 412 -19.99 -11.67 -37.98
CA GLN A 412 -21.23 -12.00 -37.24
C GLN A 412 -21.00 -12.68 -35.86
N THR A 413 -21.82 -12.63 -34.80
CA THR A 413 -23.26 -12.35 -34.55
C THR A 413 -23.45 -12.21 -33.02
N ARG A 414 -24.43 -11.41 -32.55
CA ARG A 414 -25.59 -11.88 -31.74
C ARG A 414 -26.51 -10.70 -31.37
N ASN A 415 -27.79 -10.98 -31.53
CA ASN A 415 -28.90 -10.06 -31.76
C ASN A 415 -29.37 -9.35 -30.45
N PRO A 416 -29.57 -8.01 -30.44
CA PRO A 416 -29.95 -7.21 -29.26
C PRO A 416 -31.36 -7.50 -28.69
N ILE A 417 -32.13 -8.38 -29.33
CA ILE A 417 -33.46 -8.80 -28.89
C ILE A 417 -33.39 -9.79 -27.70
N THR A 418 -32.29 -10.56 -27.57
CA THR A 418 -32.14 -11.58 -26.51
C THR A 418 -31.92 -10.97 -25.11
N ILE A 419 -31.35 -9.76 -25.03
CA ILE A 419 -31.16 -9.02 -23.78
C ILE A 419 -32.45 -8.33 -23.33
N ARG A 420 -33.33 -7.93 -24.27
CA ARG A 420 -34.65 -7.38 -23.94
C ARG A 420 -35.63 -8.46 -23.47
N LEU A 421 -35.62 -9.65 -24.09
CA LEU A 421 -36.46 -10.78 -23.68
C LEU A 421 -36.11 -11.32 -22.27
N ARG A 422 -34.84 -11.33 -21.88
CA ARG A 422 -34.43 -11.74 -20.52
C ARG A 422 -34.75 -10.70 -19.43
N LYS A 423 -34.93 -9.43 -19.80
CA LYS A 423 -35.25 -8.34 -18.87
C LYS A 423 -36.76 -8.21 -18.61
N ILE A 424 -37.58 -8.65 -19.57
CA ILE A 424 -39.05 -8.64 -19.47
C ILE A 424 -39.57 -9.85 -18.65
N LEU A 425 -38.87 -10.99 -18.67
CA LEU A 425 -39.26 -12.20 -17.92
C LEU A 425 -38.79 -12.20 -16.45
N GLY A 426 -38.38 -11.05 -15.92
CA GLY A 426 -37.74 -10.96 -14.60
C GLY A 426 -38.67 -10.61 -13.44
N THR A 427 -39.76 -9.85 -13.63
CA THR A 427 -40.50 -9.31 -12.49
C THR A 427 -41.97 -9.01 -12.79
N ASN A 428 -42.82 -9.91 -12.29
CA ASN A 428 -44.24 -9.78 -11.92
C ASN A 428 -45.32 -10.01 -12.99
N PHE A 429 -45.81 -11.25 -12.96
CA PHE A 429 -47.05 -11.78 -13.51
C PHE A 429 -48.27 -11.06 -12.92
N THR A 430 -48.89 -10.14 -13.67
CA THR A 430 -50.33 -9.78 -13.65
C THR A 430 -50.60 -8.64 -14.66
N ASP A 431 -50.05 -8.74 -15.87
CA ASP A 431 -50.24 -7.72 -16.92
C ASP A 431 -51.03 -8.29 -18.11
N GLU A 432 -52.10 -7.60 -18.48
CA GLU A 432 -53.09 -8.00 -19.49
C GLU A 432 -52.46 -8.09 -20.89
N ALA A 433 -51.49 -7.23 -21.16
CA ALA A 433 -50.69 -7.22 -22.40
C ALA A 433 -49.79 -8.46 -22.56
N THR A 434 -49.40 -9.11 -21.46
CA THR A 434 -48.57 -10.34 -21.51
C THR A 434 -49.43 -11.57 -21.78
N THR A 435 -50.70 -11.55 -21.35
CA THR A 435 -51.70 -12.59 -21.61
C THR A 435 -52.14 -12.57 -23.09
N GLU A 436 -52.34 -11.37 -23.63
CA GLU A 436 -52.65 -11.13 -25.04
C GLU A 436 -51.51 -11.58 -25.98
N ALA A 437 -50.25 -11.34 -25.58
CA ALA A 437 -49.08 -11.81 -26.32
C ALA A 437 -48.93 -13.35 -26.32
N LEU A 438 -49.36 -14.03 -25.25
CA LEU A 438 -49.39 -15.50 -25.15
C LEU A 438 -50.52 -16.13 -25.98
N GLN A 439 -51.67 -15.45 -26.09
CA GLN A 439 -52.77 -15.85 -26.98
C GLN A 439 -52.37 -15.71 -28.46
N THR A 440 -51.69 -14.61 -28.80
CA THR A 440 -51.15 -14.36 -30.14
C THR A 440 -50.11 -15.43 -30.56
N LEU A 441 -49.32 -15.95 -29.62
CA LEU A 441 -48.37 -17.04 -29.84
C LEU A 441 -49.03 -18.42 -30.00
N SER A 442 -50.20 -18.63 -29.40
CA SER A 442 -51.01 -19.85 -29.56
C SER A 442 -51.64 -19.94 -30.96
N GLU A 443 -51.92 -18.80 -31.60
CA GLU A 443 -52.45 -18.72 -32.97
C GLU A 443 -51.37 -18.97 -34.03
N LEU A 444 -50.11 -18.64 -33.73
CA LEU A 444 -48.97 -18.76 -34.66
C LEU A 444 -48.49 -20.20 -34.93
N TYR A 445 -48.94 -21.20 -34.15
CA TYR A 445 -48.60 -22.62 -34.35
C TYR A 445 -49.79 -23.52 -34.74
N GLY A 446 -50.95 -22.94 -35.08
CA GLY A 446 -52.09 -23.67 -35.65
C GLY A 446 -52.00 -23.74 -37.18
N THR A 447 -51.60 -24.87 -37.75
CA THR A 447 -51.58 -25.04 -39.21
C THR A 447 -52.93 -25.41 -39.80
N GLN A 448 -53.42 -24.50 -40.67
CA GLN A 448 -54.05 -24.71 -42.00
C GLN A 448 -55.48 -25.31 -42.03
N SER A 449 -56.43 -24.89 -42.87
CA SER A 449 -56.53 -24.05 -44.09
C SER A 449 -57.99 -24.17 -44.60
N PRO A 450 -58.42 -23.60 -45.76
CA PRO A 450 -58.25 -22.27 -46.30
C PRO A 450 -59.57 -21.66 -46.87
N VAL A 451 -59.40 -20.46 -47.42
CA VAL A 451 -60.34 -19.42 -47.88
C VAL A 451 -61.01 -19.66 -49.25
N SER A 452 -62.14 -18.95 -49.47
CA SER A 452 -62.55 -18.15 -50.66
C SER A 452 -63.94 -18.54 -51.22
N ALA A 453 -64.82 -17.66 -51.70
CA ALA A 453 -64.72 -16.26 -52.15
C ALA A 453 -66.11 -15.56 -52.19
N SER A 454 -66.09 -14.21 -52.25
CA SER A 454 -67.00 -13.25 -52.94
C SER A 454 -68.53 -13.42 -52.79
N ASP A 455 -69.35 -12.41 -52.48
CA ASP A 455 -69.42 -11.12 -53.19
C ASP A 455 -70.30 -10.05 -52.47
N SER A 456 -70.09 -8.78 -52.87
CA SER A 456 -71.00 -7.62 -52.85
C SER A 456 -71.63 -7.03 -51.56
N LYS A 457 -71.07 -5.88 -51.16
CA LYS A 457 -71.64 -4.56 -50.78
C LYS A 457 -72.96 -4.39 -49.98
N ALA A 458 -72.75 -3.74 -48.82
CA ALA A 458 -73.37 -2.49 -48.30
C ALA A 458 -74.72 -2.49 -47.54
N GLN A 459 -74.55 -2.29 -46.22
CA GLN A 459 -75.21 -1.32 -45.30
C GLN A 459 -76.71 -1.39 -44.92
N THR A 460 -76.87 -1.52 -43.59
CA THR A 460 -77.84 -0.90 -42.65
C THR A 460 -79.31 -1.34 -42.59
N ALA A 461 -79.62 -1.89 -41.41
CA ALA A 461 -80.72 -1.59 -40.47
C ALA A 461 -82.19 -1.86 -40.85
N GLU A 462 -82.78 -2.75 -40.03
CA GLU A 462 -84.07 -2.71 -39.33
C GLU A 462 -85.39 -2.44 -40.08
N ASP A 463 -86.30 -3.43 -39.96
CA ASP A 463 -87.78 -3.37 -39.81
C ASP A 463 -88.64 -2.54 -40.80
N PRO A 464 -89.98 -2.72 -40.86
CA PRO A 464 -90.84 -3.89 -40.66
C PRO A 464 -91.88 -4.05 -41.83
N ASP A 465 -92.81 -5.00 -41.66
CA ASP A 465 -94.17 -5.06 -42.23
C ASP A 465 -94.46 -5.49 -43.69
N SER A 466 -95.48 -6.35 -43.74
CA SER A 466 -96.58 -6.50 -44.72
C SER A 466 -96.41 -7.42 -45.94
N ASP A 467 -97.18 -8.51 -45.84
CA ASP A 467 -98.21 -8.99 -46.76
C ASP A 467 -97.84 -9.61 -48.13
N ASP A 468 -98.15 -10.91 -48.20
CA ASP A 468 -98.89 -11.63 -49.25
C ASP A 468 -98.48 -11.49 -50.73
N ASP A 469 -98.10 -12.62 -51.34
CA ASP A 469 -98.48 -12.96 -52.72
C ASP A 469 -98.57 -14.50 -52.84
N TRP A 470 -99.78 -15.06 -52.67
CA TRP A 470 -100.69 -15.54 -53.72
C TRP A 470 -100.06 -16.46 -54.78
N THR A 471 -100.40 -17.75 -54.73
CA THR A 471 -101.30 -18.41 -55.69
C THR A 471 -101.24 -19.94 -55.51
N ASP A 472 -102.35 -20.54 -55.08
CA ASP A 472 -102.84 -21.73 -55.77
C ASP A 472 -104.36 -21.68 -55.74
N GLU A 473 -104.96 -21.56 -56.92
CA GLU A 473 -106.40 -21.42 -57.14
C GLU A 473 -106.85 -22.48 -58.16
N ASN A 474 -108.05 -23.00 -57.92
CA ASN A 474 -108.97 -23.72 -58.82
C ASN A 474 -108.77 -25.23 -59.01
N ALA A 475 -109.80 -26.06 -59.13
CA ALA A 475 -111.24 -26.04 -58.84
C ALA A 475 -111.76 -27.43 -59.27
N HIS A 476 -112.74 -28.02 -58.57
CA HIS A 476 -113.88 -28.77 -59.14
C HIS A 476 -114.63 -29.57 -58.05
N PRO A 477 -115.96 -29.81 -58.22
CA PRO A 477 -116.89 -29.52 -57.15
C PRO A 477 -117.97 -30.60 -56.92
N ARG A 478 -118.89 -30.30 -56.00
CA ARG A 478 -120.33 -30.66 -56.00
C ARG A 478 -120.77 -32.09 -55.63
N LEU A 479 -121.63 -32.09 -54.60
CA LEU A 479 -123.00 -32.63 -54.55
C LEU A 479 -123.22 -34.13 -54.79
N ALA A 480 -123.52 -34.81 -53.68
CA ALA A 480 -124.82 -35.40 -53.36
C ALA A 480 -125.50 -36.44 -54.28
N VAL A 481 -126.16 -37.35 -53.56
CA VAL A 481 -127.44 -38.06 -53.83
C VAL A 481 -127.35 -39.55 -54.24
N HIS A 482 -128.18 -40.35 -53.54
CA HIS A 482 -128.78 -41.65 -53.90
C HIS A 482 -127.94 -42.93 -53.72
N ASP A 483 -128.49 -44.08 -53.32
CA ASP A 483 -129.78 -44.44 -52.72
C ASP A 483 -129.65 -45.86 -52.13
N HIS A 484 -130.51 -46.16 -51.17
CA HIS A 484 -131.32 -47.39 -50.98
C HIS A 484 -131.08 -48.63 -51.89
N ARG A 485 -131.30 -49.89 -51.50
CA ARG A 485 -131.95 -50.59 -50.38
C ARG A 485 -131.81 -52.11 -50.66
N GLU A 486 -131.98 -52.92 -49.61
CA GLU A 486 -132.60 -54.28 -49.59
C GLU A 486 -131.98 -55.37 -50.51
N GLY A 487 -131.43 -56.47 -49.99
CA GLY A 487 -132.16 -57.48 -49.21
C GLY A 487 -132.64 -58.60 -50.14
N LEU A 488 -132.22 -59.85 -49.90
CA LEU A 488 -133.06 -61.07 -49.98
C LEU A 488 -132.23 -62.38 -49.87
N ASN A 489 -132.56 -63.11 -48.80
CA ASN A 489 -132.74 -64.56 -48.66
C ASN A 489 -131.55 -65.53 -48.83
N GLU A 490 -130.97 -65.84 -47.66
CA GLU A 490 -131.14 -67.16 -47.04
C GLU A 490 -131.40 -68.35 -47.98
N THR A 491 -130.36 -69.14 -48.24
CA THR A 491 -130.20 -70.56 -47.84
C THR A 491 -129.25 -71.30 -48.78
N ALA A 492 -128.01 -70.83 -48.84
CA ALA A 492 -126.82 -71.68 -48.97
C ALA A 492 -125.88 -71.41 -47.77
N SER A 493 -126.51 -71.49 -46.60
CA SER A 493 -125.94 -71.80 -45.30
C SER A 493 -125.01 -73.03 -45.39
N ARG A 494 -123.86 -72.98 -44.68
CA ARG A 494 -122.94 -74.09 -44.34
C ARG A 494 -122.02 -74.63 -45.47
N ALA A 495 -121.07 -73.83 -45.97
CA ALA A 495 -119.79 -74.41 -46.43
C ALA A 495 -118.62 -73.44 -46.64
N ARG A 496 -118.82 -72.12 -46.86
CA ARG A 496 -117.69 -71.15 -46.96
C ARG A 496 -117.39 -70.45 -45.62
N LYS A 497 -117.67 -71.15 -44.52
CA LYS A 497 -117.90 -70.63 -43.15
C LYS A 497 -116.63 -70.47 -42.30
N ASN A 498 -115.42 -70.70 -42.84
CA ASN A 498 -114.19 -70.70 -42.04
C ASN A 498 -113.07 -69.74 -42.50
N LEU A 499 -113.30 -68.82 -43.46
CA LEU A 499 -112.27 -67.83 -43.85
C LEU A 499 -112.63 -66.36 -43.60
N ARG A 500 -113.94 -66.03 -43.57
CA ARG A 500 -114.41 -64.64 -43.41
C ARG A 500 -114.44 -64.18 -41.94
N ARG A 501 -114.66 -65.11 -41.01
CA ARG A 501 -114.75 -64.83 -39.56
C ARG A 501 -113.40 -64.49 -38.92
N ASP A 502 -112.29 -65.02 -39.44
CA ASP A 502 -110.95 -64.77 -38.87
C ASP A 502 -110.30 -63.47 -39.38
N LEU A 503 -110.78 -62.93 -40.51
CA LEU A 503 -110.27 -61.68 -41.09
C LEU A 503 -111.04 -60.46 -40.57
N GLU A 504 -112.35 -60.57 -40.37
CA GLU A 504 -113.20 -59.51 -39.77
C GLU A 504 -112.90 -59.32 -38.27
N ASN A 505 -112.52 -60.37 -37.52
CA ASN A 505 -112.14 -60.25 -36.11
C ASN A 505 -110.77 -59.58 -35.87
N LYS A 506 -109.82 -59.71 -36.82
CA LYS A 506 -108.53 -59.00 -36.73
C LYS A 506 -108.63 -57.52 -37.09
N LEU A 507 -109.54 -57.16 -38.00
CA LEU A 507 -109.77 -55.75 -38.37
C LEU A 507 -110.53 -54.99 -37.28
N ALA A 508 -111.54 -55.64 -36.67
CA ALA A 508 -112.33 -55.03 -35.59
C ALA A 508 -111.50 -54.77 -34.31
N GLN A 509 -110.56 -55.66 -33.96
CA GLN A 509 -109.61 -55.41 -32.84
C GLN A 509 -108.62 -54.28 -33.15
N GLY A 510 -108.13 -54.16 -34.38
CA GLY A 510 -107.24 -53.06 -34.79
C GLY A 510 -107.91 -51.69 -34.75
N SER A 511 -109.16 -51.58 -35.20
CA SER A 511 -109.91 -50.30 -35.18
C SER A 511 -110.33 -49.86 -33.78
N GLN A 512 -110.60 -50.79 -32.85
CA GLN A 512 -110.88 -50.44 -31.45
C GLN A 512 -109.63 -49.97 -30.69
N GLN A 513 -108.46 -50.58 -30.94
CA GLN A 513 -107.20 -50.12 -30.35
C GLN A 513 -106.78 -48.75 -30.89
N PHE A 514 -107.06 -48.45 -32.17
CA PHE A 514 -106.75 -47.14 -32.75
C PHE A 514 -107.61 -46.02 -32.16
N LEU A 515 -108.92 -46.24 -31.97
CA LEU A 515 -109.82 -45.25 -31.36
C LEU A 515 -109.51 -44.99 -29.87
N GLN A 516 -109.03 -46.01 -29.14
CA GLN A 516 -108.61 -45.84 -27.75
C GLN A 516 -107.31 -45.01 -27.65
N ALA A 517 -106.32 -45.31 -28.50
CA ALA A 517 -105.07 -44.54 -28.55
C ALA A 517 -105.28 -43.09 -29.03
N PHE A 518 -106.20 -42.85 -29.97
CA PHE A 518 -106.49 -41.50 -30.43
C PHE A 518 -107.22 -40.65 -29.37
N SER A 519 -108.03 -41.28 -28.50
CA SER A 519 -108.69 -40.57 -27.39
C SER A 519 -107.73 -40.14 -26.29
N GLU A 520 -106.63 -40.88 -26.07
CA GLU A 520 -105.55 -40.47 -25.16
C GLU A 520 -104.77 -39.28 -25.73
N VAL A 521 -104.51 -39.28 -27.06
CA VAL A 521 -103.85 -38.16 -27.73
C VAL A 521 -104.71 -36.88 -27.70
N ASP A 522 -106.02 -37.00 -27.92
CA ASP A 522 -106.97 -35.88 -27.86
C ASP A 522 -107.01 -35.23 -26.45
N GLN A 523 -107.02 -36.05 -25.39
CA GLN A 523 -106.93 -35.55 -24.01
C GLN A 523 -105.60 -34.85 -23.70
N THR A 524 -104.47 -35.39 -24.19
CA THR A 524 -103.17 -34.72 -24.03
C THR A 524 -103.05 -33.42 -24.82
N LEU A 525 -103.73 -33.30 -25.96
CA LEU A 525 -103.78 -32.06 -26.74
C LEU A 525 -104.59 -30.96 -26.03
N ASP A 526 -105.70 -31.33 -25.39
CA ASP A 526 -106.51 -30.42 -24.56
C ASP A 526 -105.74 -29.92 -23.32
N GLU A 527 -104.92 -30.77 -22.69
CA GLU A 527 -104.03 -30.35 -21.59
C GLU A 527 -102.89 -29.46 -22.07
N LEU A 528 -102.31 -29.76 -23.23
CA LEU A 528 -101.26 -28.91 -23.84
C LEU A 528 -101.81 -27.53 -24.18
N GLN A 529 -103.04 -27.44 -24.71
CA GLN A 529 -103.69 -26.16 -25.01
C GLN A 529 -103.89 -25.30 -23.75
N LYS A 530 -104.23 -25.92 -22.61
CA LYS A 530 -104.31 -25.21 -21.32
C LYS A 530 -102.93 -24.72 -20.84
N HIS A 531 -101.88 -25.52 -20.99
CA HIS A 531 -100.52 -25.11 -20.62
C HIS A 531 -99.96 -24.00 -21.50
N VAL A 532 -100.20 -24.03 -22.82
CA VAL A 532 -99.78 -22.97 -23.74
C VAL A 532 -100.52 -21.66 -23.45
N ALA A 533 -101.81 -21.72 -23.10
CA ALA A 533 -102.56 -20.52 -22.68
C ALA A 533 -102.02 -19.93 -21.37
N ALA A 534 -101.69 -20.75 -20.38
CA ALA A 534 -101.11 -20.30 -19.11
C ALA A 534 -99.70 -19.71 -19.29
N MET A 535 -98.88 -20.31 -20.16
CA MET A 535 -97.54 -19.80 -20.48
C MET A 535 -97.61 -18.44 -21.18
N ARG A 536 -98.58 -18.23 -22.07
CA ARG A 536 -98.77 -16.94 -22.76
C ARG A 536 -99.10 -15.82 -21.78
N ILE A 537 -99.96 -16.08 -20.80
CA ILE A 537 -100.28 -15.12 -19.73
C ILE A 537 -99.05 -14.80 -18.88
N ALA A 538 -98.24 -15.82 -18.52
CA ALA A 538 -97.03 -15.61 -17.74
C ALA A 538 -95.93 -14.84 -18.50
N CYS A 539 -95.80 -15.06 -19.82
CA CYS A 539 -94.89 -14.29 -20.66
C CYS A 539 -95.34 -12.82 -20.78
N ASP A 540 -96.64 -12.57 -20.98
CA ASP A 540 -97.18 -11.21 -21.07
C ASP A 540 -96.99 -10.43 -19.74
N GLU A 541 -97.16 -11.10 -18.59
CA GLU A 541 -96.88 -10.53 -17.25
C GLU A 541 -95.39 -10.26 -17.03
N ALA A 542 -94.51 -11.15 -17.48
CA ALA A 542 -93.07 -10.95 -17.37
C ALA A 542 -92.59 -9.77 -18.25
N GLU A 543 -93.11 -9.64 -19.47
CA GLU A 543 -92.75 -8.58 -20.40
C GLU A 543 -93.22 -7.20 -19.88
N THR A 544 -94.41 -7.13 -19.27
CA THR A 544 -94.88 -5.90 -18.63
C THR A 544 -94.04 -5.50 -17.41
N GLN A 545 -93.63 -6.45 -16.57
CA GLN A 545 -92.74 -6.19 -15.43
C GLN A 545 -91.35 -5.73 -15.88
N LEU A 546 -90.80 -6.32 -16.94
CA LEU A 546 -89.49 -5.95 -17.49
C LEU A 546 -89.50 -4.53 -18.05
N ARG A 547 -90.57 -4.13 -18.74
CA ARG A 547 -90.72 -2.77 -19.26
C ARG A 547 -90.79 -1.73 -18.14
N LEU A 548 -91.59 -2.00 -17.11
CA LEU A 548 -91.72 -1.10 -15.95
C LEU A 548 -90.40 -0.97 -15.17
N SER A 549 -89.65 -2.07 -15.01
CA SER A 549 -88.34 -2.05 -14.34
C SER A 549 -87.27 -1.33 -15.16
N SER A 550 -87.30 -1.44 -16.49
CA SER A 550 -86.37 -0.75 -17.39
C SER A 550 -86.58 0.76 -17.37
N GLU A 551 -87.83 1.23 -17.45
CA GLU A 551 -88.16 2.66 -17.39
C GLU A 551 -87.78 3.28 -16.03
N ALA A 552 -87.98 2.55 -14.92
CA ALA A 552 -87.58 3.01 -13.60
C ALA A 552 -86.06 3.11 -13.43
N SER A 553 -85.29 2.23 -14.07
CA SER A 553 -83.83 2.15 -13.92
C SER A 553 -83.07 3.19 -14.75
N GLN A 554 -83.65 3.69 -15.85
CA GLN A 554 -83.02 4.70 -16.71
C GLN A 554 -82.71 6.00 -15.94
N SER A 555 -83.68 6.51 -15.16
CA SER A 555 -83.50 7.74 -14.39
C SER A 555 -82.44 7.65 -13.29
N LEU A 556 -82.20 6.45 -12.76
CA LEU A 556 -81.18 6.19 -11.75
C LEU A 556 -79.78 6.12 -12.38
N LEU A 557 -79.67 5.57 -13.60
CA LEU A 557 -78.41 5.50 -14.33
C LEU A 557 -77.91 6.89 -14.74
N ASP A 558 -78.78 7.75 -15.29
CA ASP A 558 -78.41 9.11 -15.68
C ASP A 558 -77.93 9.95 -14.47
N ARG A 559 -78.56 9.74 -13.30
CA ARG A 559 -78.15 10.42 -12.06
C ARG A 559 -76.85 9.87 -11.48
N ALA A 560 -76.58 8.57 -11.64
CA ALA A 560 -75.32 7.96 -11.24
C ALA A 560 -74.15 8.44 -12.12
N GLU A 561 -74.38 8.65 -13.42
CA GLU A 561 -73.36 9.15 -14.35
C GLU A 561 -72.98 10.62 -14.06
N SER A 562 -73.97 11.48 -13.80
CA SER A 562 -73.74 12.88 -13.41
C SER A 562 -72.93 13.01 -12.11
N LEU A 563 -73.29 12.24 -11.06
CA LEU A 563 -72.55 12.23 -9.78
C LEU A 563 -71.12 11.70 -9.94
N ARG A 564 -70.89 10.78 -10.87
CA ARG A 564 -69.55 10.26 -11.16
C ARG A 564 -68.67 11.32 -11.82
N SER A 565 -69.22 12.11 -12.74
CA SER A 565 -68.52 13.24 -13.36
C SER A 565 -68.17 14.33 -12.35
N GLU A 566 -69.09 14.71 -11.45
CA GLU A 566 -68.81 15.69 -10.39
C GLU A 566 -67.72 15.19 -9.42
N ARG A 567 -67.74 13.90 -9.08
CA ARG A 567 -66.71 13.29 -8.23
C ARG A 567 -65.33 13.35 -8.89
N GLU A 568 -65.22 13.07 -10.18
CA GLU A 568 -63.95 13.15 -10.92
C GLU A 568 -63.40 14.59 -10.96
N GLU A 569 -64.26 15.60 -11.15
CA GLU A 569 -63.86 17.00 -11.13
C GLU A 569 -63.36 17.44 -9.73
N VAL A 570 -64.08 17.06 -8.67
CA VAL A 570 -63.70 17.38 -7.29
C VAL A 570 -62.40 16.67 -6.90
N GLU A 571 -62.19 15.41 -7.29
CA GLU A 571 -60.95 14.69 -6.99
C GLU A 571 -59.76 15.30 -7.74
N THR A 572 -59.97 15.79 -8.97
CA THR A 572 -58.95 16.53 -9.72
C THR A 572 -58.57 17.83 -9.01
N ARG A 573 -59.57 18.64 -8.60
CA ARG A 573 -59.33 19.90 -7.86
C ARG A 573 -58.60 19.66 -6.53
N LYS A 574 -59.03 18.64 -5.77
CA LYS A 574 -58.39 18.21 -4.53
C LYS A 574 -56.94 17.80 -4.77
N SER A 575 -56.67 17.06 -5.85
CA SER A 575 -55.31 16.65 -6.23
C SER A 575 -54.41 17.85 -6.52
N ILE A 576 -54.92 18.86 -7.23
CA ILE A 576 -54.17 20.11 -7.52
C ILE A 576 -53.85 20.86 -6.22
N VAL A 577 -54.80 20.99 -5.30
CA VAL A 577 -54.57 21.66 -4.00
C VAL A 577 -53.56 20.89 -3.14
N MET A 578 -53.64 19.56 -3.11
CA MET A 578 -52.66 18.74 -2.38
C MET A 578 -51.26 18.86 -2.98
N LEU A 579 -51.13 18.88 -4.31
CA LEU A 579 -49.85 19.10 -4.99
C LEU A 579 -49.29 20.50 -4.67
N PHE A 580 -50.13 21.53 -4.62
CA PHE A 580 -49.71 22.89 -4.26
C PHE A 580 -49.23 22.97 -2.80
N LEU A 581 -50.01 22.44 -1.85
CA LEU A 581 -49.63 22.44 -0.43
C LEU A 581 -48.35 21.64 -0.18
N ASN A 582 -48.20 20.46 -0.77
CA ASN A 582 -46.99 19.64 -0.64
C ASN A 582 -45.74 20.34 -1.21
N ARG A 583 -45.92 21.19 -2.23
CA ARG A 583 -44.82 21.90 -2.89
C ARG A 583 -44.39 23.16 -2.14
N PHE A 584 -45.33 23.90 -1.56
CA PHE A 584 -45.07 25.24 -1.00
C PHE A 584 -45.20 25.35 0.53
N THR A 585 -45.50 24.26 1.23
CA THR A 585 -45.57 24.25 2.70
C THR A 585 -44.74 23.13 3.31
N LEU A 586 -44.26 23.34 4.54
CA LEU A 586 -43.68 22.30 5.37
C LEU A 586 -44.80 21.58 6.13
N SER A 587 -44.67 20.27 6.27
CA SER A 587 -45.51 19.49 7.19
C SER A 587 -45.20 19.85 8.64
N ASN A 588 -46.13 19.55 9.55
CA ASN A 588 -45.94 19.81 10.97
C ASN A 588 -44.68 19.11 11.52
N GLU A 589 -44.43 17.87 11.11
CA GLU A 589 -43.23 17.11 11.52
C GLU A 589 -41.91 17.75 11.02
N GLU A 590 -41.89 18.27 9.79
CA GLU A 590 -40.73 18.96 9.22
C GLU A 590 -40.48 20.29 9.94
N SER A 591 -41.54 21.04 10.27
CA SER A 591 -41.43 22.30 11.02
C SER A 591 -40.96 22.08 12.46
N GLU A 592 -41.40 20.99 13.09
CA GLU A 592 -40.99 20.61 14.45
C GLU A 592 -39.52 20.17 14.46
N ALA A 593 -39.07 19.43 13.44
CA ALA A 593 -37.66 19.04 13.33
C ALA A 593 -36.72 20.26 13.36
N ILE A 594 -37.10 21.35 12.70
CA ILE A 594 -36.32 22.59 12.65
C ILE A 594 -36.41 23.37 13.97
N THR A 595 -37.60 23.53 14.54
CA THR A 595 -37.86 24.47 15.65
C THR A 595 -37.70 23.86 17.05
N SER A 596 -37.95 22.56 17.22
CA SER A 596 -37.89 21.89 18.51
C SER A 596 -36.46 21.77 19.03
N ARG A 597 -36.25 21.99 20.33
CA ARG A 597 -34.94 21.78 20.99
C ARG A 597 -34.68 20.31 21.34
N GLU A 598 -35.73 19.50 21.44
CA GLU A 598 -35.63 18.09 21.88
C GLU A 598 -35.19 17.16 20.74
N ILE A 599 -35.49 17.53 19.49
CA ILE A 599 -35.13 16.75 18.31
C ILE A 599 -33.67 17.04 17.94
N ALA A 600 -32.82 16.01 17.99
CA ALA A 600 -31.41 16.10 17.64
C ALA A 600 -31.18 16.46 16.16
N ILE A 601 -30.02 17.06 15.87
CA ILE A 601 -29.60 17.35 14.50
C ILE A 601 -29.22 16.03 13.82
N GLY A 602 -29.77 15.80 12.63
CA GLY A 602 -29.59 14.58 11.85
C GLY A 602 -30.30 14.64 10.50
N PRO A 603 -30.45 13.52 9.78
CA PRO A 603 -30.99 13.49 8.42
C PRO A 603 -32.35 14.17 8.28
N ARG A 604 -33.28 13.90 9.22
CA ARG A 604 -34.62 14.50 9.22
C ARG A 604 -34.59 16.03 9.31
N PHE A 605 -33.67 16.59 10.11
CA PHE A 605 -33.50 18.04 10.23
C PHE A 605 -32.93 18.64 8.94
N PHE A 606 -31.90 18.01 8.36
CA PHE A 606 -31.29 18.49 7.12
C PHE A 606 -32.25 18.41 5.92
N GLU A 607 -33.07 17.36 5.83
CA GLU A 607 -34.11 17.20 4.82
C GLU A 607 -35.20 18.27 4.93
N ALA A 608 -35.65 18.59 6.16
CA ALA A 608 -36.61 19.65 6.41
C ALA A 608 -36.04 21.03 6.00
N MET A 609 -34.78 21.33 6.32
CA MET A 609 -34.11 22.54 5.86
C MET A 609 -33.94 22.58 4.33
N ASN A 610 -33.58 21.46 3.69
CA ASN A 610 -33.52 21.37 2.22
C ASN A 610 -34.86 21.65 1.57
N LYS A 611 -35.94 21.17 2.18
CA LYS A 611 -37.30 21.45 1.70
C LYS A 611 -37.65 22.92 1.90
N ALA A 612 -37.29 23.53 3.03
CA ALA A 612 -37.51 24.96 3.27
C ALA A 612 -36.75 25.85 2.25
N GLU A 613 -35.51 25.51 1.91
CA GLU A 613 -34.74 26.19 0.86
C GLU A 613 -35.37 26.00 -0.53
N ARG A 614 -35.82 24.78 -0.86
CA ARG A 614 -36.54 24.49 -2.11
C ARG A 614 -37.84 25.27 -2.21
N ILE A 615 -38.65 25.30 -1.14
CA ILE A 615 -39.87 26.10 -1.08
C ILE A 615 -39.54 27.58 -1.34
N ARG A 616 -38.49 28.11 -0.71
CA ARG A 616 -38.07 29.50 -0.92
C ARG A 616 -37.64 29.78 -2.36
N ASN A 617 -36.94 28.86 -3.00
CA ASN A 617 -36.55 28.98 -4.41
C ASN A 617 -37.77 28.88 -5.34
N ASP A 618 -38.67 27.92 -5.11
CA ASP A 618 -39.90 27.76 -5.87
C ASP A 618 -40.84 28.96 -5.70
N CYS A 619 -40.90 29.55 -4.49
CA CYS A 619 -41.65 30.77 -4.22
C CYS A 619 -41.16 31.97 -5.02
N ARG A 620 -39.90 32.00 -5.49
CA ARG A 620 -39.45 33.05 -6.41
C ARG A 620 -40.24 33.05 -7.72
N VAL A 621 -40.71 31.89 -8.18
CA VAL A 621 -41.56 31.77 -9.38
C VAL A 621 -42.94 32.38 -9.15
N LEU A 622 -43.50 32.24 -7.94
CA LEU A 622 -44.78 32.86 -7.54
C LEU A 622 -44.69 34.40 -7.39
N MET A 623 -43.47 34.94 -7.41
CA MET A 623 -43.17 36.36 -7.27
C MET A 623 -42.88 37.04 -8.61
N THR A 624 -42.71 36.26 -9.70
CA THR A 624 -42.38 36.74 -11.06
C THR A 624 -43.58 36.76 -12.03
N GLY A 625 -44.81 36.58 -11.55
CA GLY A 625 -46.02 36.58 -12.39
C GLY A 625 -46.41 37.95 -12.96
N GLU A 626 -47.22 37.97 -14.02
CA GLU A 626 -47.67 39.18 -14.75
C GLU A 626 -48.39 40.22 -13.86
N ASP A 627 -48.99 39.79 -12.74
CA ASP A 627 -49.74 40.64 -11.79
C ASP A 627 -48.92 41.12 -10.57
N GLY A 628 -47.61 40.90 -10.54
CA GLY A 628 -46.73 41.27 -9.42
C GLY A 628 -46.69 40.23 -8.28
N PRO A 629 -46.02 40.54 -7.14
CA PRO A 629 -45.82 39.59 -6.07
C PRO A 629 -47.13 39.23 -5.38
N THR A 630 -47.50 37.95 -5.43
CA THR A 630 -48.68 37.44 -4.74
C THR A 630 -48.50 37.53 -3.22
N LYS A 631 -49.53 37.99 -2.49
CA LYS A 631 -49.51 38.06 -1.02
C LYS A 631 -49.16 36.73 -0.37
N VAL A 632 -49.67 35.63 -0.93
CA VAL A 632 -49.37 34.26 -0.49
C VAL A 632 -47.88 33.91 -0.68
N GLY A 633 -47.26 34.33 -1.78
CA GLY A 633 -45.82 34.16 -2.00
C GLY A 633 -44.96 34.88 -0.97
N LEU A 634 -45.33 36.11 -0.60
CA LEU A 634 -44.66 36.90 0.43
C LEU A 634 -44.76 36.25 1.82
N ASP A 635 -45.94 35.79 2.21
CA ASP A 635 -46.18 35.17 3.52
C ASP A 635 -45.40 33.84 3.65
N ILE A 636 -45.39 33.02 2.60
CA ILE A 636 -44.62 31.76 2.58
C ILE A 636 -43.12 32.03 2.66
N MET A 637 -42.61 33.03 1.94
CA MET A 637 -41.19 33.41 2.00
C MET A 637 -40.77 33.92 3.39
N ALA A 638 -41.62 34.72 4.05
CA ALA A 638 -41.35 35.21 5.40
C ALA A 638 -41.31 34.05 6.41
N SER A 639 -42.28 33.13 6.34
CA SER A 639 -42.36 31.95 7.19
C SER A 639 -41.16 31.01 7.00
N THR A 640 -40.83 30.65 5.74
CA THR A 640 -39.66 29.80 5.46
C THR A 640 -38.34 30.46 5.84
N SER A 641 -38.19 31.78 5.69
CA SER A 641 -36.99 32.49 6.14
C SER A 641 -36.84 32.43 7.67
N SER A 642 -37.94 32.56 8.42
CA SER A 642 -37.93 32.40 9.88
C SER A 642 -37.54 30.98 10.31
N TYR A 643 -38.05 29.94 9.62
CA TYR A 643 -37.64 28.55 9.88
C TYR A 643 -36.15 28.33 9.59
N LEU A 644 -35.62 28.86 8.49
CA LEU A 644 -34.20 28.72 8.16
C LEU A 644 -33.30 29.41 9.19
N GLU A 645 -33.63 30.62 9.66
CA GLU A 645 -32.85 31.31 10.71
C GLU A 645 -32.85 30.52 12.04
N GLN A 646 -34.00 29.98 12.44
CA GLN A 646 -34.07 29.09 13.61
C GLN A 646 -33.25 27.81 13.43
N GLY A 647 -33.24 27.28 12.20
CA GLY A 647 -32.39 26.15 11.81
C GLY A 647 -30.90 26.46 11.95
N TYR A 648 -30.44 27.61 11.43
CA TYR A 648 -29.04 28.04 11.55
C TYR A 648 -28.61 28.27 13.01
N GLU A 649 -29.47 28.90 13.83
CA GLU A 649 -29.19 29.10 15.25
C GLU A 649 -29.10 27.76 16.02
N LYS A 650 -29.96 26.80 15.67
CA LYS A 650 -29.92 25.44 16.23
C LYS A 650 -28.62 24.72 15.85
N ILE A 651 -28.19 24.81 14.59
CA ILE A 651 -26.90 24.29 14.12
C ILE A 651 -25.74 24.91 14.89
N TYR A 652 -25.70 26.24 15.01
CA TYR A 652 -24.65 26.97 15.73
C TYR A 652 -24.53 26.52 17.19
N ARG A 653 -25.65 26.43 17.93
CA ARG A 653 -25.66 25.99 19.34
C ARG A 653 -25.15 24.56 19.48
N TRP A 654 -25.58 23.67 18.58
CA TRP A 654 -25.14 22.28 18.58
C TRP A 654 -23.64 22.15 18.25
N CYS A 655 -23.16 22.80 17.18
CA CYS A 655 -21.74 22.80 16.83
C CYS A 655 -20.87 23.37 17.96
N SER A 656 -21.29 24.49 18.57
CA SER A 656 -20.58 25.10 19.70
C SER A 656 -20.51 24.18 20.92
N PHE A 657 -21.55 23.39 21.18
CA PHE A 657 -21.54 22.39 22.25
C PHE A 657 -20.56 21.25 21.94
N GLU A 658 -20.65 20.66 20.74
CA GLU A 658 -19.77 19.57 20.30
C GLU A 658 -18.30 19.98 20.30
N PHE A 659 -17.96 21.16 19.77
CA PHE A 659 -16.59 21.69 19.74
C PHE A 659 -15.98 21.88 21.13
N ARG A 660 -16.78 22.16 22.16
CA ARG A 660 -16.30 22.23 23.56
C ARG A 660 -16.03 20.86 24.17
N GLN A 661 -16.67 19.80 23.69
CA GLN A 661 -16.47 18.43 24.18
C GLN A 661 -15.28 17.73 23.53
N MET A 662 -14.92 18.12 22.29
CA MET A 662 -13.81 17.57 21.50
C MET A 662 -12.39 17.72 22.11
N GLY A 663 -12.27 18.30 23.31
CA GLY A 663 -11.02 18.32 24.08
C GLY A 663 -10.81 17.09 24.97
N ARG A 664 -11.83 16.23 25.13
CA ARG A 664 -11.80 15.06 26.03
C ARG A 664 -11.60 13.74 25.29
N ASP A 665 -11.89 13.71 23.99
CA ASP A 665 -11.85 12.50 23.18
C ASP A 665 -10.45 12.24 22.62
N VAL A 666 -9.99 10.99 22.76
CA VAL A 666 -8.68 10.53 22.29
C VAL A 666 -8.67 10.28 20.77
N GLN A 667 -9.85 10.20 20.14
CA GLN A 667 -10.05 9.97 18.71
C GLN A 667 -10.90 11.10 18.11
N LEU A 668 -10.35 11.80 17.13
CA LEU A 668 -10.99 12.95 16.48
C LEU A 668 -11.66 12.50 15.18
N GLU A 669 -12.84 11.91 15.28
CA GLU A 669 -13.61 11.50 14.11
C GLU A 669 -14.71 12.50 13.80
N VAL A 670 -14.75 12.99 12.55
CA VAL A 670 -15.80 13.91 12.10
C VAL A 670 -16.95 13.11 11.46
N GLY A 671 -18.04 12.99 12.21
CA GLY A 671 -19.28 12.39 11.74
C GLY A 671 -19.90 13.14 10.54
N SER A 672 -20.72 12.44 9.75
CA SER A 672 -21.42 13.02 8.58
C SER A 672 -22.35 14.17 8.97
N THR A 673 -23.00 14.10 10.13
CA THR A 673 -23.83 15.16 10.70
C THR A 673 -23.05 16.46 10.92
N MET A 674 -21.82 16.37 11.45
CA MET A 674 -20.96 17.53 11.71
C MET A 674 -20.55 18.21 10.40
N ARG A 675 -20.13 17.43 9.40
CA ARG A 675 -19.80 17.94 8.06
C ARG A 675 -20.97 18.67 7.41
N GLN A 676 -22.17 18.07 7.45
CA GLN A 676 -23.37 18.70 6.89
C GLN A 676 -23.78 19.96 7.67
N ALA A 677 -23.65 19.95 9.00
CA ALA A 677 -23.91 21.12 9.83
C ALA A 677 -22.97 22.31 9.49
N ILE A 678 -21.68 22.05 9.35
CA ILE A 678 -20.68 23.08 9.02
C ILE A 678 -20.84 23.59 7.59
N SER A 679 -21.09 22.69 6.63
CA SER A 679 -21.41 23.06 5.24
C SER A 679 -22.65 23.93 5.11
N ARG A 680 -23.61 23.86 6.06
CA ARG A 680 -24.74 24.79 6.11
C ARG A 680 -24.40 26.07 6.83
N LEU A 681 -23.66 25.98 7.93
CA LEU A 681 -23.27 27.15 8.70
C LEU A 681 -22.30 28.07 7.91
N SER A 682 -21.60 27.55 6.89
CA SER A 682 -20.80 28.38 5.97
C SER A 682 -21.62 29.41 5.19
N GLN A 683 -22.94 29.20 5.02
CA GLN A 683 -23.85 30.21 4.46
C GLN A 683 -24.11 31.41 5.42
N ARG A 684 -23.60 31.32 6.66
CA ARG A 684 -23.68 32.32 7.74
C ARG A 684 -22.29 32.46 8.41
N PRO A 685 -21.32 33.11 7.75
CA PRO A 685 -19.91 33.12 8.19
C PRO A 685 -19.69 33.70 9.59
N GLU A 686 -20.54 34.62 10.05
CA GLU A 686 -20.50 35.17 11.40
C GLU A 686 -20.70 34.09 12.47
N LEU A 687 -21.73 33.24 12.31
CA LEU A 687 -22.03 32.15 13.24
C LEU A 687 -20.97 31.04 13.17
N LEU A 688 -20.47 30.76 11.96
CA LEU A 688 -19.41 29.76 11.78
C LEU A 688 -18.12 30.20 12.48
N SER A 689 -17.71 31.46 12.30
CA SER A 689 -16.49 32.00 12.91
C SER A 689 -16.54 31.94 14.43
N GLU A 690 -17.69 32.28 15.03
CA GLU A 690 -17.88 32.20 16.48
C GLU A 690 -17.86 30.75 16.99
N ALA A 691 -18.46 29.80 16.27
CA ALA A 691 -18.40 28.38 16.61
C ALA A 691 -16.95 27.85 16.55
N LEU A 692 -16.21 28.20 15.49
CA LEU A 692 -14.81 27.80 15.30
C LEU A 692 -13.85 28.40 16.35
N ALA A 693 -14.19 29.53 16.96
CA ALA A 693 -13.44 30.09 18.08
C ALA A 693 -13.46 29.14 19.31
N PHE A 694 -14.61 28.51 19.61
CA PHE A 694 -14.72 27.50 20.67
C PHE A 694 -13.90 26.24 20.36
N LEU A 695 -13.87 25.82 19.10
CA LEU A 695 -13.03 24.70 18.66
C LEU A 695 -11.56 25.03 18.90
N THR A 696 -11.10 26.19 18.41
CA THR A 696 -9.71 26.65 18.55
C THR A 696 -9.26 26.67 20.01
N GLN A 697 -10.06 27.26 20.90
CA GLN A 697 -9.73 27.36 22.33
C GLN A 697 -9.61 25.97 22.99
N THR A 698 -10.52 25.07 22.64
CA THR A 698 -10.55 23.69 23.15
C THR A 698 -9.35 22.90 22.65
N ARG A 699 -9.07 22.94 21.34
CA ARG A 699 -7.94 22.23 20.70
C ARG A 699 -6.59 22.72 21.21
N GLN A 700 -6.38 24.03 21.33
CA GLN A 700 -5.17 24.61 21.93
C GLN A 700 -4.86 24.05 23.33
N THR A 701 -5.89 23.91 24.16
CA THR A 701 -5.74 23.46 25.54
C THR A 701 -5.51 21.95 25.59
N ALA A 702 -6.22 21.19 24.77
CA ALA A 702 -6.07 19.74 24.66
C ALA A 702 -4.68 19.34 24.15
N LEU A 703 -4.21 19.97 23.06
CA LEU A 703 -2.88 19.70 22.51
C LEU A 703 -1.77 20.04 23.51
N LEU A 704 -1.87 21.18 24.19
CA LEU A 704 -0.91 21.55 25.23
C LEU A 704 -0.87 20.51 26.36
N SER A 705 -2.02 20.09 26.87
CA SER A 705 -2.09 19.08 27.94
C SER A 705 -1.49 17.76 27.46
N ALA A 706 -1.85 17.31 26.24
CA ALA A 706 -1.36 16.08 25.67
C ALA A 706 0.16 16.09 25.45
N PHE A 707 0.73 17.23 25.05
CA PHE A 707 2.18 17.38 24.91
C PHE A 707 2.88 17.31 26.27
N LEU A 708 2.35 17.99 27.29
CA LEU A 708 2.91 17.95 28.65
C LEU A 708 2.79 16.56 29.28
N ASP A 709 1.69 15.85 29.03
CA ASP A 709 1.52 14.47 29.46
C ASP A 709 2.50 13.54 28.74
N ALA A 710 2.70 13.70 27.41
CA ALA A 710 3.70 12.94 26.67
C ALA A 710 5.13 13.18 27.21
N LEU A 711 5.45 14.42 27.59
CA LEU A 711 6.74 14.75 28.20
C LEU A 711 6.92 14.10 29.58
N THR A 712 5.94 14.24 30.47
CA THR A 712 6.12 13.99 31.91
C THR A 712 5.51 12.68 32.42
N ARG A 713 4.43 12.20 31.81
CA ARG A 713 3.66 11.00 32.25
C ARG A 713 3.74 9.85 31.25
N GLY A 714 4.00 10.14 29.98
CA GLY A 714 3.90 9.17 28.89
C GLY A 714 2.44 8.90 28.51
N GLY A 715 2.20 7.79 27.82
CA GLY A 715 0.84 7.39 27.43
C GLY A 715 -0.04 7.00 28.62
N PRO A 716 -1.36 6.85 28.42
CA PRO A 716 -2.36 6.64 29.48
C PRO A 716 -2.14 5.40 30.37
N SER A 717 -1.32 4.45 29.94
CA SER A 717 -0.90 3.27 30.71
C SER A 717 0.56 3.32 31.21
N GLY A 718 1.20 4.50 31.18
CA GLY A 718 2.64 4.66 31.39
C GLY A 718 3.50 4.19 30.19
N LEU A 719 2.85 3.86 29.07
CA LEU A 719 3.46 3.47 27.80
C LEU A 719 2.79 4.25 26.64
N PRO A 720 3.54 4.85 25.70
CA PRO A 720 5.00 4.97 25.72
C PRO A 720 5.47 5.75 26.95
N ARG A 721 6.69 5.45 27.43
CA ARG A 721 7.24 6.09 28.63
C ARG A 721 7.36 7.62 28.42
N PRO A 722 7.36 8.42 29.50
CA PRO A 722 7.58 9.86 29.39
C PRO A 722 8.83 10.19 28.57
N ILE A 723 8.69 11.14 27.63
CA ILE A 723 9.80 11.56 26.77
C ILE A 723 10.97 12.10 27.62
N GLU A 724 10.69 12.73 28.76
CA GLU A 724 11.72 13.22 29.70
C GLU A 724 12.68 12.14 30.22
N LEU A 725 12.29 10.85 30.22
CA LEU A 725 13.22 9.78 30.60
C LEU A 725 14.41 9.66 29.65
N HIS A 726 14.26 10.15 28.41
CA HIS A 726 15.33 10.16 27.42
C HIS A 726 16.20 11.42 27.48
N ALA A 727 16.03 12.32 28.45
CA ALA A 727 16.80 13.58 28.53
C ALA A 727 18.33 13.40 28.62
N HIS A 728 18.81 12.20 28.98
CA HIS A 728 20.23 11.83 28.96
C HIS A 728 20.79 11.59 27.54
N ASP A 729 19.91 11.35 26.56
CA ASP A 729 20.23 11.22 25.14
C ASP A 729 19.59 12.38 24.36
N PRO A 730 20.36 13.45 24.08
CA PRO A 730 19.85 14.68 23.45
C PRO A 730 19.21 14.45 22.09
N ILE A 731 19.77 13.56 21.27
CA ILE A 731 19.26 13.31 19.90
C ILE A 731 17.91 12.63 19.99
N ARG A 732 17.80 11.61 20.84
CA ARG A 732 16.53 10.89 21.05
C ARG A 732 15.49 11.79 21.71
N TYR A 733 15.87 12.54 22.74
CA TYR A 733 14.95 13.42 23.47
C TYR A 733 14.34 14.49 22.56
N LEU A 734 15.17 15.18 21.78
CA LEU A 734 14.70 16.19 20.83
C LEU A 734 13.94 15.54 19.67
N GLY A 735 14.40 14.39 19.18
CA GLY A 735 13.74 13.62 18.13
C GLY A 735 12.33 13.20 18.52
N ASP A 736 12.14 12.67 19.72
CA ASP A 736 10.84 12.24 20.24
C ASP A 736 9.89 13.44 20.40
N MET A 737 10.37 14.58 20.90
CA MET A 737 9.57 15.81 21.00
C MET A 737 9.12 16.33 19.62
N LEU A 738 10.04 16.41 18.67
CA LEU A 738 9.75 16.90 17.31
C LEU A 738 8.85 15.92 16.55
N ALA A 739 9.06 14.61 16.70
CA ALA A 739 8.21 13.58 16.12
C ALA A 739 6.78 13.66 16.67
N TRP A 740 6.62 13.84 17.97
CA TRP A 740 5.30 14.03 18.59
C TRP A 740 4.59 15.25 18.02
N VAL A 741 5.28 16.39 17.94
CA VAL A 741 4.72 17.64 17.38
C VAL A 741 4.36 17.46 15.90
N HIS A 742 5.19 16.77 15.12
CA HIS A 742 4.92 16.49 13.71
C HIS A 742 3.66 15.65 13.54
N GLN A 743 3.51 14.58 14.33
CA GLN A 743 2.33 13.72 14.32
C GLN A 743 1.07 14.47 14.76
N ALA A 744 1.17 15.31 15.79
CA ALA A 744 0.06 16.11 16.28
C ALA A 744 -0.45 17.10 15.22
N ILE A 745 0.45 17.77 14.50
CA ILE A 745 0.08 18.68 13.39
C ILE A 745 -0.61 17.91 12.26
N ALA A 746 -0.08 16.75 11.90
CA ALA A 746 -0.66 15.93 10.83
C ALA A 746 -2.08 15.48 11.18
N ALA A 747 -2.28 14.98 12.41
CA ALA A 747 -3.58 14.57 12.91
C ALA A 747 -4.57 15.74 13.02
N GLU A 748 -4.13 16.91 13.50
CA GLU A 748 -4.96 18.11 13.58
C GLU A 748 -5.40 18.57 12.19
N CYS A 749 -4.48 18.50 11.23
CA CYS A 749 -4.80 18.90 9.87
C CYS A 749 -5.79 17.94 9.18
N GLU A 750 -5.62 16.62 9.35
CA GLU A 750 -6.58 15.63 8.83
C GLU A 750 -7.97 15.82 9.44
N PHE A 751 -8.02 16.11 10.75
CA PHE A 751 -9.26 16.45 11.44
C PHE A 751 -9.93 17.69 10.84
N LEU A 752 -9.19 18.80 10.65
CA LEU A 752 -9.71 20.04 10.07
C LEU A 752 -10.13 19.86 8.60
N GLU A 753 -9.36 19.14 7.79
CA GLU A 753 -9.75 18.83 6.40
C GLU A 753 -11.02 17.98 6.34
N SER A 754 -11.14 17.00 7.24
CA SER A 754 -12.37 16.20 7.37
C SER A 754 -13.55 17.03 7.89
N LEU A 755 -13.32 18.12 8.60
CA LEU A 755 -14.35 19.03 9.10
C LEU A 755 -15.02 19.81 7.96
N PHE A 756 -14.22 20.29 7.01
CA PHE A 756 -14.69 21.05 5.84
C PHE A 756 -14.95 20.19 4.60
N GLY A 757 -14.66 18.88 4.64
CA GLY A 757 -14.90 17.97 3.53
C GLY A 757 -13.88 18.04 2.39
N LEU A 758 -12.70 18.64 2.65
CA LEU A 758 -11.63 18.84 1.67
C LEU A 758 -10.83 17.55 1.37
N GLY A 759 -10.93 16.53 2.23
CA GLY A 759 -10.18 15.27 2.12
C GLY A 759 -10.92 14.09 1.46
N GLY A 760 -12.07 14.32 0.82
CA GLY A 760 -13.03 13.25 0.50
C GLY A 760 -13.55 13.12 -0.94
N LEU A 761 -13.02 13.88 -1.91
CA LEU A 761 -13.43 13.72 -3.32
C LEU A 761 -12.38 12.92 -4.08
N GLU A 762 -12.74 11.70 -4.49
CA GLU A 762 -12.01 10.86 -5.45
C GLU A 762 -12.06 11.40 -6.89
N ASP A 763 -12.55 12.62 -7.11
CA ASP A 763 -12.60 13.26 -8.42
C ASP A 763 -11.29 14.02 -8.69
N GLU A 764 -10.65 13.67 -9.81
CA GLU A 764 -9.47 14.31 -10.39
C GLU A 764 -8.13 14.18 -9.62
N GLY A 765 -7.60 12.96 -9.54
CA GLY A 765 -6.14 12.73 -9.56
C GLY A 765 -5.31 13.20 -8.35
N ARG A 766 -5.90 13.77 -7.31
CA ARG A 766 -5.20 14.08 -6.04
C ARG A 766 -5.28 12.88 -5.09
N ALA A 767 -4.29 11.98 -5.16
CA ALA A 767 -4.10 10.92 -4.17
C ALA A 767 -4.09 11.50 -2.74
N ARG A 768 -4.62 10.74 -1.76
CA ARG A 768 -4.49 10.98 -0.31
C ARG A 768 -3.06 11.45 -0.02
N ARG A 769 -2.88 12.76 0.23
CA ARG A 769 -1.55 13.37 0.34
C ARG A 769 -0.85 12.80 1.57
N MET A 770 0.33 12.21 1.37
CA MET A 770 1.12 11.65 2.47
C MET A 770 1.50 12.74 3.48
N VAL A 771 1.60 12.36 4.76
CA VAL A 771 2.13 13.20 5.83
C VAL A 771 3.53 13.70 5.43
N GLY A 772 3.73 15.02 5.39
CA GLY A 772 4.99 15.65 4.96
C GLY A 772 5.09 16.02 3.47
N ALA A 773 4.07 15.72 2.65
CA ALA A 773 4.02 16.20 1.26
C ALA A 773 3.94 17.75 1.21
N VAL A 774 4.62 18.36 0.23
CA VAL A 774 4.57 19.82 0.01
C VAL A 774 3.12 20.24 -0.22
N ARG A 775 2.60 21.12 0.64
CA ARG A 775 1.24 21.62 0.52
C ARG A 775 1.24 22.94 -0.23
N THR A 776 0.60 22.95 -1.39
CA THR A 776 0.20 24.17 -2.08
C THR A 776 -1.25 24.47 -1.66
N PHE A 777 -1.45 25.54 -0.91
CA PHE A 777 -2.78 26.05 -0.57
C PHE A 777 -3.29 26.83 -1.80
N GLU A 778 -4.23 26.25 -2.54
CA GLU A 778 -4.82 26.87 -3.73
C GLU A 778 -6.18 27.47 -3.34
N GLY A 779 -6.14 28.66 -2.76
CA GLY A 779 -7.15 29.72 -2.90
C GLY A 779 -8.60 29.50 -2.46
N SER A 780 -9.02 28.33 -1.95
CA SER A 780 -10.39 28.15 -1.41
C SER A 780 -10.56 28.83 -0.05
N GLU A 781 -11.74 29.38 0.24
CA GLU A 781 -12.04 30.02 1.53
C GLU A 781 -11.91 29.00 2.69
N GLU A 782 -12.31 27.75 2.45
CA GLU A 782 -12.19 26.65 3.41
C GLU A 782 -10.73 26.26 3.68
N GLU A 783 -9.87 26.21 2.66
CA GLU A 783 -8.43 26.00 2.85
C GLU A 783 -7.80 27.14 3.68
N GLY A 784 -8.29 28.38 3.50
CA GLY A 784 -7.93 29.53 4.34
C GLY A 784 -8.28 29.33 5.81
N TRP A 785 -9.50 28.88 6.11
CA TRP A 785 -9.93 28.58 7.48
C TRP A 785 -9.12 27.43 8.10
N VAL A 786 -8.83 26.37 7.35
CA VAL A 786 -7.98 25.26 7.85
C VAL A 786 -6.59 25.77 8.25
N LYS A 787 -5.96 26.62 7.42
CA LYS A 787 -4.64 27.20 7.72
C LYS A 787 -4.67 28.04 9.00
N GLU A 788 -5.68 28.89 9.17
CA GLU A 788 -5.81 29.76 10.34
C GLU A 788 -6.08 28.97 11.63
N LEU A 789 -6.97 27.98 11.56
CA LEU A 789 -7.30 27.11 12.69
C LEU A 789 -6.11 26.25 13.12
N LEU A 790 -5.37 25.68 12.16
CA LEU A 790 -4.19 24.86 12.44
C LEU A 790 -3.09 25.68 13.12
N ASN A 791 -2.79 26.88 12.62
CA ASN A 791 -1.83 27.81 13.24
C ASN A 791 -2.26 28.16 14.68
N SER A 792 -3.54 28.45 14.86
CA SER A 792 -4.07 28.77 16.17
C SER A 792 -4.00 27.58 17.12
N ALA A 793 -4.32 26.36 16.68
CA ALA A 793 -4.33 25.16 17.52
C ALA A 793 -2.95 24.85 18.15
N VAL A 794 -1.86 25.01 17.41
CA VAL A 794 -0.51 24.66 17.89
C VAL A 794 0.20 25.77 18.66
N THR A 795 -0.34 26.98 18.68
CA THR A 795 0.30 28.18 19.24
C THR A 795 0.81 27.99 20.68
N LYS A 796 0.04 27.32 21.55
CA LYS A 796 0.43 27.11 22.95
C LYS A 796 1.56 26.08 23.16
N LEU A 797 1.84 25.23 22.16
CA LEU A 797 2.92 24.24 22.20
C LEU A 797 4.30 24.86 22.00
N CYS A 798 4.38 26.00 21.32
CA CYS A 798 5.63 26.63 20.91
C CYS A 798 6.54 26.98 22.10
N VAL A 799 5.97 27.51 23.19
CA VAL A 799 6.76 27.95 24.36
C VAL A 799 7.39 26.78 25.11
N PRO A 800 6.64 25.74 25.54
CA PRO A 800 7.24 24.57 26.18
C PRO A 800 8.28 23.86 25.30
N LEU A 801 7.98 23.70 24.00
CA LEU A 801 8.92 23.10 23.04
C LEU A 801 10.22 23.91 22.97
N LYS A 802 10.12 25.23 22.76
CA LYS A 802 11.27 26.13 22.67
C LYS A 802 12.17 26.06 23.91
N VAL A 803 11.58 26.13 25.11
CA VAL A 803 12.33 26.10 26.37
C VAL A 803 13.11 24.78 26.51
N ARG A 804 12.48 23.63 26.26
CA ARG A 804 13.14 22.31 26.39
C ARG A 804 14.23 22.10 25.35
N VAL A 805 13.98 22.52 24.11
CA VAL A 805 15.00 22.44 23.05
C VAL A 805 16.20 23.32 23.40
N GLN A 806 15.97 24.58 23.78
CA GLN A 806 17.06 25.50 24.13
C GLN A 806 17.87 25.04 25.34
N GLN A 807 17.22 24.47 26.36
CA GLN A 807 17.92 23.89 27.51
C GLN A 807 18.83 22.73 27.09
N THR A 808 18.30 21.82 26.25
CA THR A 808 19.05 20.66 25.76
C THR A 808 20.22 21.09 24.88
N VAL A 809 20.01 22.03 23.96
CA VAL A 809 21.05 22.57 23.07
C VAL A 809 22.17 23.22 23.86
N ARG A 810 21.85 24.04 24.87
CA ARG A 810 22.85 24.75 25.70
C ARG A 810 23.67 23.84 26.60
N SER A 811 23.16 22.66 26.95
CA SER A 811 23.88 21.68 27.78
C SER A 811 24.78 20.72 26.98
N GLN A 812 24.90 20.89 25.65
CA GLN A 812 25.73 20.02 24.83
C GLN A 812 27.20 20.41 24.87
N GLU A 813 28.05 19.50 25.36
CA GLU A 813 29.51 19.68 25.37
C GLU A 813 30.17 19.19 24.07
N SER A 814 29.55 18.24 23.37
CA SER A 814 30.09 17.65 22.14
C SER A 814 29.68 18.45 20.91
N SER A 815 30.66 18.93 20.13
CA SER A 815 30.44 19.59 18.84
C SER A 815 29.72 18.69 17.83
N ILE A 816 30.01 17.39 17.82
CA ILE A 816 29.35 16.41 16.95
C ILE A 816 27.86 16.27 17.30
N VAL A 817 27.53 16.14 18.59
CA VAL A 817 26.14 16.02 19.04
C VAL A 817 25.38 17.32 18.76
N SER A 818 25.99 18.47 19.02
CA SER A 818 25.41 19.78 18.71
C SER A 818 25.08 19.93 17.21
N TYR A 819 25.96 19.46 16.33
CA TYR A 819 25.72 19.46 14.88
C TYR A 819 24.58 18.51 14.46
N LYS A 820 24.56 17.28 15.00
CA LYS A 820 23.47 16.32 14.75
C LYS A 820 22.13 16.88 15.20
N VAL A 821 22.09 17.56 16.35
CA VAL A 821 20.89 18.22 16.86
C VAL A 821 20.45 19.38 15.96
N ALA A 822 21.38 20.21 15.47
CA ALA A 822 21.06 21.30 14.55
C ALA A 822 20.46 20.79 13.23
N ASN A 823 21.03 19.74 12.64
CA ASN A 823 20.51 19.09 11.42
C ASN A 823 19.11 18.47 11.66
N LEU A 824 18.91 17.83 12.80
CA LEU A 824 17.61 17.26 13.18
C LEU A 824 16.54 18.35 13.29
N LEU A 825 16.86 19.48 13.93
CA LEU A 825 15.96 20.62 14.06
C LEU A 825 15.63 21.23 12.69
N GLN A 826 16.64 21.38 11.82
CA GLN A 826 16.45 21.89 10.46
C GLN A 826 15.55 20.98 9.62
N TYR A 827 15.75 19.67 9.68
CA TYR A 827 14.92 18.69 8.98
C TYR A 827 13.44 18.80 9.39
N TYR A 828 13.17 18.80 10.70
CA TYR A 828 11.80 18.94 11.21
C TYR A 828 11.22 20.33 10.96
N MET A 829 12.03 21.40 11.00
CA MET A 829 11.60 22.75 10.64
C MET A 829 11.11 22.78 9.19
N LEU A 830 11.89 22.26 8.23
CA LEU A 830 11.50 22.23 6.81
C LEU A 830 10.24 21.37 6.60
N THR A 831 10.18 20.21 7.24
CA THR A 831 9.05 19.27 7.15
C THR A 831 7.75 19.87 7.69
N MET A 832 7.79 20.47 8.88
CA MET A 832 6.61 21.09 9.49
C MET A 832 6.21 22.38 8.76
N ARG A 833 7.17 23.18 8.29
CA ARG A 833 6.92 24.39 7.50
C ARG A 833 6.14 24.09 6.22
N ARG A 834 6.44 22.97 5.54
CA ARG A 834 5.65 22.48 4.39
C ARG A 834 4.21 22.13 4.72
N THR A 835 3.91 21.85 5.99
CA THR A 835 2.57 21.42 6.44
C THR A 835 1.73 22.60 6.94
N ILE A 836 2.31 23.48 7.76
CA ILE A 836 1.58 24.59 8.41
C ILE A 836 1.74 25.94 7.70
N GLY A 837 2.73 26.08 6.82
CA GLY A 837 3.09 27.33 6.14
C GLY A 837 4.20 28.13 6.83
N GLU A 838 4.79 29.08 6.11
CA GLU A 838 5.92 29.89 6.60
C GLU A 838 5.50 30.89 7.69
N ASP A 839 4.31 31.46 7.57
CA ASP A 839 3.80 32.51 8.48
C ASP A 839 3.35 31.99 9.86
N ALA A 840 3.34 30.67 10.06
CA ALA A 840 2.85 30.07 11.30
C ALA A 840 3.81 30.31 12.47
N LEU A 841 3.28 30.53 13.67
CA LEU A 841 4.10 30.79 14.86
C LEU A 841 5.06 29.63 15.17
N LEU A 842 4.62 28.39 14.91
CA LEU A 842 5.46 27.21 15.07
C LEU A 842 6.64 27.21 14.09
N SER A 843 6.42 27.58 12.83
CA SER A 843 7.49 27.69 11.82
C SER A 843 8.54 28.72 12.24
N THR A 844 8.11 29.89 12.75
CA THR A 844 9.02 30.90 13.32
C THR A 844 9.77 30.36 14.53
N THR A 845 9.07 29.69 15.44
CA THR A 845 9.69 29.09 16.64
C THR A 845 10.74 28.05 16.29
N LEU A 846 10.46 27.17 15.32
CA LEU A 846 11.39 26.15 14.83
C LEU A 846 12.61 26.78 14.14
N SER A 847 12.42 27.88 13.41
CA SER A 847 13.53 28.65 12.82
C SER A 847 14.44 29.20 13.91
N GLU A 848 13.88 29.88 14.92
CA GLU A 848 14.63 30.47 16.02
C GLU A 848 15.44 29.42 16.82
N ILE A 849 14.86 28.26 17.13
CA ILE A 849 15.61 27.21 17.85
C ILE A 849 16.68 26.55 16.99
N THR A 850 16.45 26.44 15.67
CA THR A 850 17.43 25.92 14.71
C THR A 850 18.63 26.86 14.60
N GLU A 851 18.38 28.17 14.48
CA GLU A 851 19.43 29.20 14.47
C GLU A 851 20.25 29.19 15.77
N VAL A 852 19.59 29.08 16.93
CA VAL A 852 20.27 28.95 18.22
C VAL A 852 21.13 27.68 18.28
N SER A 853 20.66 26.56 17.75
CA SER A 853 21.42 25.31 17.71
C SER A 853 22.66 25.41 16.84
N TYR A 854 22.55 26.00 15.64
CA TYR A 854 23.70 26.26 14.79
C TYR A 854 24.69 27.22 15.45
N LYS A 855 24.21 28.27 16.12
CA LYS A 855 25.08 29.19 16.85
C LYS A 855 25.90 28.47 17.93
N VAL A 856 25.27 27.64 18.75
CA VAL A 856 25.97 26.86 19.81
C VAL A 856 26.99 25.90 19.20
N PHE A 857 26.66 25.27 18.07
CA PHE A 857 27.62 24.45 17.33
C PHE A 857 28.83 25.26 16.82
N PHE A 858 28.60 26.39 16.14
CA PHE A 858 29.67 27.25 15.64
C PHE A 858 30.55 27.80 16.77
N ASP A 859 29.96 28.26 17.86
CA ASP A 859 30.69 28.72 19.05
C ASP A 859 31.58 27.60 19.63
N ALA A 860 31.11 26.34 19.62
CA ALA A 860 31.87 25.19 20.10
C ALA A 860 33.07 24.83 19.19
N ILE A 861 32.88 24.78 17.87
CA ILE A 861 34.00 24.48 16.95
C ILE A 861 35.01 25.63 16.89
N GLU A 862 34.57 26.88 17.00
CA GLU A 862 35.48 28.04 17.10
C GLU A 862 36.28 28.01 18.40
N ALA A 863 35.67 27.59 19.51
CA ALA A 863 36.39 27.40 20.77
C ALA A 863 37.43 26.27 20.67
N GLN A 864 37.11 25.16 19.99
CA GLN A 864 38.05 24.08 19.71
C GLN A 864 39.22 24.54 18.83
N GLY A 865 38.95 25.26 17.74
CA GLY A 865 40.00 25.84 16.88
C GLY A 865 40.93 26.80 17.64
N ARG A 866 40.37 27.69 18.48
CA ARG A 866 41.17 28.56 19.35
C ARG A 866 41.96 27.80 20.42
N ALA A 867 41.41 26.71 20.94
CA ALA A 867 42.10 25.86 21.90
C ALA A 867 43.28 25.13 21.24
N LEU A 868 43.10 24.65 20.01
CA LEU A 868 44.16 24.02 19.22
C LEU A 868 45.37 24.94 19.07
N LEU A 869 45.17 26.21 18.71
CA LEU A 869 46.24 27.21 18.58
C LEU A 869 47.02 27.49 19.89
N ARG A 870 46.49 27.10 21.05
CA ARG A 870 47.16 27.26 22.35
C ARG A 870 47.93 26.02 22.79
N ILE A 871 47.81 24.90 22.07
CA ILE A 871 48.54 23.67 22.38
C ILE A 871 50.00 23.87 21.99
N LEU A 872 50.89 23.77 22.98
CA LEU A 872 52.32 23.73 22.75
C LEU A 872 52.69 22.33 22.28
N LEU A 873 53.07 22.21 21.02
CA LEU A 873 53.62 20.97 20.48
C LEU A 873 55.05 20.79 21.00
N ASP A 874 55.45 19.53 21.24
CA ASP A 874 56.79 19.23 21.73
C ASP A 874 57.86 19.60 20.68
N PRO A 875 58.72 20.60 20.94
CA PRO A 875 59.74 21.02 19.98
C PRO A 875 60.84 19.96 19.78
N ASP A 876 61.00 19.02 20.73
CA ASP A 876 62.06 18.02 20.69
C ASP A 876 61.64 16.72 19.96
N ASP A 877 60.37 16.56 19.56
CA ASP A 877 59.86 15.35 18.90
C ASP A 877 60.55 15.08 17.53
N PRO A 878 61.29 13.96 17.37
CA PRO A 878 61.96 13.56 16.13
C PRO A 878 61.00 13.32 14.95
N SER A 879 59.72 13.10 15.20
CA SER A 879 58.76 12.76 14.17
C SER A 879 58.52 13.91 13.17
N LEU A 880 58.40 13.54 11.89
CA LEU A 880 57.96 14.41 10.80
C LEU A 880 56.50 14.09 10.40
N THR A 881 55.78 13.39 11.27
CA THR A 881 54.38 12.97 11.07
C THR A 881 53.41 13.92 11.78
N PRO A 882 52.13 13.97 11.37
CA PRO A 882 51.13 14.80 12.03
C PRO A 882 51.04 14.51 13.54
N PRO A 883 51.13 15.52 14.43
CA PRO A 883 51.00 15.34 15.87
C PRO A 883 49.62 14.84 16.30
N LEU A 884 49.53 14.18 17.45
CA LEU A 884 48.27 13.63 18.00
C LEU A 884 47.12 14.66 18.09
N PRO A 885 47.32 15.91 18.56
CA PRO A 885 46.26 16.92 18.58
C PRO A 885 45.67 17.23 17.20
N ILE A 886 46.48 17.15 16.14
CA ILE A 886 46.05 17.35 14.75
C ILE A 886 45.27 16.14 14.24
N LEU A 887 45.72 14.92 14.60
CA LEU A 887 45.01 13.69 14.27
C LEU A 887 43.61 13.64 14.91
N GLU A 888 43.52 13.98 16.20
CA GLU A 888 42.24 14.02 16.94
C GLU A 888 41.29 15.09 16.37
N HIS A 889 41.81 16.29 16.10
CA HIS A 889 41.01 17.37 15.51
C HIS A 889 40.52 17.03 14.08
N ALA A 890 41.36 16.40 13.27
CA ALA A 890 40.98 15.91 11.94
C ALA A 890 39.95 14.77 11.99
N GLN A 891 40.02 13.90 13.01
CA GLN A 891 39.03 12.84 13.23
C GLN A 891 37.66 13.44 13.59
N LEU A 892 37.62 14.47 14.44
CA LEU A 892 36.38 15.20 14.75
C LEU A 892 35.75 15.82 13.48
N LEU A 893 36.58 16.46 12.63
CA LEU A 893 36.12 17.01 11.37
C LEU A 893 35.55 15.92 10.44
N ARG A 894 36.22 14.76 10.36
CA ARG A 894 35.75 13.61 9.56
C ARG A 894 34.36 13.13 10.02
N GLU A 895 34.12 13.04 11.32
CA GLU A 895 32.80 12.67 11.86
C GLU A 895 31.73 13.71 11.51
N ILE A 896 32.03 15.01 11.61
CA ILE A 896 31.11 16.09 11.22
C ILE A 896 30.78 16.01 9.71
N MET A 897 31.78 15.75 8.86
CA MET A 897 31.60 15.58 7.42
C MET A 897 30.75 14.34 7.08
N HIS A 898 30.94 13.21 7.77
CA HIS A 898 30.08 12.03 7.61
C HIS A 898 28.61 12.32 7.98
N VAL A 899 28.38 13.09 9.05
CA VAL A 899 27.03 13.51 9.43
C VAL A 899 26.41 14.38 8.34
N TYR A 900 27.16 15.35 7.81
CA TYR A 900 26.69 16.21 6.73
C TYR A 900 26.37 15.41 5.46
N ASP A 901 27.27 14.54 5.02
CA ASP A 901 27.10 13.68 3.83
C ASP A 901 25.82 12.82 3.93
N SER A 902 25.54 12.27 5.13
CA SER A 902 24.32 11.50 5.37
C SER A 902 23.03 12.33 5.36
N SER A 903 23.13 13.65 5.55
CA SER A 903 21.98 14.57 5.66
C SER A 903 21.59 15.26 4.34
N VAL A 904 22.47 15.25 3.33
CA VAL A 904 22.30 15.97 2.05
C VAL A 904 21.44 15.20 1.03
N LEU A 905 21.00 13.98 1.36
CA LEU A 905 20.20 13.12 0.46
C LEU A 905 18.74 13.59 0.23
N ASP A 906 18.37 14.81 0.60
CA ASP A 906 17.03 15.38 0.40
C ASP A 906 17.10 16.52 -0.64
N GLU A 907 16.61 16.27 -1.86
CA GLU A 907 16.78 17.05 -3.11
C GLU A 907 16.26 18.51 -3.11
N THR A 908 15.92 19.07 -1.95
CA THR A 908 15.11 20.30 -1.85
C THR A 908 15.76 21.45 -1.06
N ALA A 909 16.97 21.26 -0.53
CA ALA A 909 17.72 22.36 0.09
C ALA A 909 18.59 23.07 -0.95
N SER A 910 18.18 24.27 -1.35
CA SER A 910 18.98 25.17 -2.17
C SER A 910 20.36 25.42 -1.55
N GLU A 911 21.39 25.25 -2.37
CA GLU A 911 22.83 25.47 -2.15
C GLU A 911 23.51 24.67 -1.02
N PRO A 912 23.83 23.38 -1.26
CA PRO A 912 24.54 22.55 -0.30
C PRO A 912 25.95 23.07 0.06
N GLY A 913 26.72 23.55 -0.93
CA GLY A 913 28.17 23.77 -0.77
C GLY A 913 28.59 24.96 0.09
N GLN A 914 27.90 26.11 0.03
CA GLN A 914 28.41 27.35 0.65
C GLN A 914 28.32 27.34 2.18
N SER A 915 27.36 26.62 2.76
CA SER A 915 27.17 26.61 4.21
C SER A 915 28.25 25.81 4.96
N PHE A 916 28.76 24.72 4.36
CA PHE A 916 29.75 23.85 5.01
C PHE A 916 31.19 24.39 4.92
N ASN A 917 31.49 25.23 3.92
CA ASN A 917 32.81 25.86 3.79
C ASN A 917 33.23 26.62 5.05
N ARG A 918 32.29 27.28 5.74
CA ARG A 918 32.59 27.98 7.01
C ARG A 918 33.09 27.02 8.10
N ILE A 919 32.57 25.79 8.15
CA ILE A 919 33.01 24.77 9.12
C ILE A 919 34.43 24.33 8.76
N LEU A 920 34.71 24.13 7.47
CA LEU A 920 36.05 23.80 6.98
C LEU A 920 37.05 24.90 7.32
N ASP A 921 36.71 26.17 7.14
CA ASP A 921 37.57 27.30 7.49
C ASP A 921 37.91 27.31 8.99
N VAL A 922 36.88 27.24 9.84
CA VAL A 922 37.05 27.29 11.30
C VAL A 922 37.85 26.11 11.85
N MET A 923 37.73 24.93 11.26
CA MET A 923 38.43 23.73 11.76
C MET A 923 39.80 23.51 11.10
N LEU A 924 39.98 23.77 9.80
CA LEU A 924 41.23 23.46 9.10
C LEU A 924 42.26 24.58 9.21
N ASP A 925 41.86 25.85 9.14
CA ASP A 925 42.83 26.95 9.12
C ASP A 925 43.67 27.00 10.40
N PRO A 926 43.08 26.86 11.62
CA PRO A 926 43.88 26.76 12.85
C PRO A 926 44.81 25.55 12.88
N ALA A 927 44.39 24.42 12.31
CA ALA A 927 45.20 23.21 12.24
C ALA A 927 46.39 23.37 11.27
N MET A 928 46.21 24.08 10.17
CA MET A 928 47.30 24.41 9.24
C MET A 928 48.27 25.42 9.85
N GLU A 929 47.76 26.42 10.58
CA GLU A 929 48.55 27.48 11.22
C GLU A 929 49.45 26.91 12.32
N ILE A 930 48.93 26.07 13.22
CA ILE A 930 49.76 25.42 14.26
C ILE A 930 50.84 24.51 13.66
N CYS A 931 50.56 23.81 12.55
CA CYS A 931 51.57 22.99 11.88
C CYS A 931 52.70 23.86 11.30
N ALA A 932 52.38 25.03 10.75
CA ALA A 932 53.38 25.98 10.26
C ALA A 932 54.17 26.61 11.41
N ALA A 933 53.51 27.10 12.46
CA ALA A 933 54.16 27.71 13.62
C ALA A 933 55.07 26.72 14.37
N ALA A 934 54.65 25.47 14.54
CA ALA A 934 55.47 24.44 15.16
C ALA A 934 56.70 24.06 14.31
N ALA A 935 56.63 24.20 12.98
CA ALA A 935 57.80 24.04 12.13
C ALA A 935 58.82 25.17 12.36
N ASP A 936 58.33 26.41 12.52
CA ASP A 936 59.18 27.58 12.78
C ASP A 936 59.82 27.53 14.18
N GLU A 937 59.13 27.01 15.21
CA GLU A 937 59.69 26.87 16.57
C GLU A 937 60.76 25.76 16.69
N LYS A 938 60.74 24.75 15.80
CA LYS A 938 61.77 23.70 15.70
C LYS A 938 63.14 24.22 15.22
N THR A 939 63.27 25.53 14.98
CA THR A 939 64.48 26.22 14.44
C THR A 939 65.77 26.04 15.24
N ARG A 940 65.75 25.70 16.53
CA ARG A 940 66.99 25.67 17.34
C ARG A 940 67.86 24.42 17.18
N HIS A 941 67.34 23.33 16.60
CA HIS A 941 68.04 22.03 16.64
C HIS A 941 68.01 21.22 15.33
N ARG A 942 67.45 21.73 14.21
CA ARG A 942 67.29 20.93 12.96
C ARG A 942 67.60 21.65 11.65
N PRO A 943 67.93 20.89 10.57
CA PRO A 943 68.06 21.43 9.21
C PRO A 943 66.76 22.09 8.73
N GLN A 944 66.88 23.15 7.91
CA GLN A 944 65.72 23.82 7.28
C GLN A 944 64.82 22.85 6.50
N TRP A 945 65.43 21.85 5.85
CA TRP A 945 64.76 20.77 5.13
C TRP A 945 63.66 20.06 5.92
N ASP A 946 63.90 19.75 7.20
CA ASP A 946 62.95 19.01 8.05
C ASP A 946 61.68 19.82 8.35
N GLN A 947 61.79 21.15 8.37
CA GLN A 947 60.66 22.06 8.62
C GLN A 947 59.67 22.02 7.45
N ALA A 948 60.19 22.07 6.21
CA ALA A 948 59.38 21.99 5.01
C ALA A 948 58.68 20.62 4.90
N VAL A 949 59.41 19.53 5.19
CA VAL A 949 58.88 18.15 5.14
C VAL A 949 57.77 17.94 6.17
N PHE A 950 57.94 18.43 7.41
CA PHE A 950 56.91 18.31 8.45
C PHE A 950 55.60 18.98 8.06
N VAL A 951 55.64 20.22 7.57
CA VAL A 951 54.44 20.96 7.15
C VAL A 951 53.74 20.26 5.99
N LEU A 952 54.49 19.79 4.99
CA LEU A 952 53.93 19.06 3.85
C LEU A 952 53.28 17.74 4.28
N ASN A 953 53.88 17.00 5.22
CA ASN A 953 53.28 15.77 5.73
C ASN A 953 51.97 16.03 6.49
N CYS A 954 51.93 17.09 7.31
CA CYS A 954 50.72 17.52 8.03
C CYS A 954 49.60 17.93 7.07
N TRP A 955 49.90 18.77 6.08
CA TRP A 955 48.90 19.25 5.12
C TRP A 955 48.43 18.14 4.17
N CYS A 956 49.32 17.24 3.75
CA CYS A 956 48.96 16.06 2.96
C CYS A 956 47.97 15.17 3.71
N TYR A 957 48.19 14.95 5.02
CA TYR A 957 47.23 14.22 5.84
C TYR A 957 45.88 14.95 5.91
N LEU A 958 45.86 16.26 6.19
CA LEU A 958 44.62 17.04 6.22
C LEU A 958 43.87 17.00 4.88
N GLN A 959 44.57 17.07 3.74
CA GLN A 959 43.97 16.92 2.41
C GLN A 959 43.36 15.52 2.20
N SER A 960 44.05 14.46 2.63
CA SER A 960 43.54 13.09 2.51
C SER A 960 42.24 12.85 3.29
N VAL A 961 42.04 13.58 4.39
CA VAL A 961 40.79 13.54 5.18
C VAL A 961 39.61 14.14 4.40
N LEU A 962 39.87 15.10 3.52
CA LEU A 962 38.86 15.77 2.68
C LEU A 962 38.59 15.02 1.37
N GLU A 963 39.53 14.22 0.88
CA GLU A 963 39.48 13.57 -0.43
C GLU A 963 38.22 12.71 -0.62
N THR A 964 37.76 12.06 0.45
CA THR A 964 36.59 11.16 0.45
C THR A 964 35.24 11.87 0.32
N PHE A 965 35.20 13.21 0.36
CA PHE A 965 33.96 14.00 0.38
C PHE A 965 33.92 15.03 -0.76
N GLU A 966 32.98 14.89 -1.70
CA GLU A 966 32.91 15.74 -2.90
C GLU A 966 32.67 17.22 -2.59
N PHE A 967 31.83 17.54 -1.59
CA PHE A 967 31.49 18.91 -1.21
C PHE A 967 32.65 19.73 -0.63
N THR A 968 33.82 19.11 -0.41
CA THR A 968 35.02 19.79 0.11
C THR A 968 35.93 20.35 -1.00
N SER A 969 35.56 20.18 -2.27
CA SER A 969 36.40 20.47 -3.44
C SER A 969 36.97 21.89 -3.46
N GLU A 970 36.19 22.88 -3.05
CA GLU A 970 36.61 24.28 -3.03
C GLU A 970 37.73 24.52 -2.01
N LYS A 971 37.56 24.07 -0.76
CA LYS A 971 38.60 24.19 0.26
C LYS A 971 39.84 23.37 -0.09
N ARG A 972 39.67 22.18 -0.67
CA ARG A 972 40.81 21.36 -1.15
C ARG A 972 41.64 22.12 -2.17
N ARG A 973 41.02 22.84 -3.11
CA ARG A 973 41.73 23.69 -4.08
C ARG A 973 42.54 24.78 -3.38
N THR A 974 41.95 25.49 -2.42
CA THR A 974 42.65 26.54 -1.65
C THR A 974 43.84 25.98 -0.86
N ILE A 975 43.71 24.78 -0.28
CA ILE A 975 44.81 24.10 0.42
C ILE A 975 45.87 23.64 -0.59
N GLN A 976 45.47 23.13 -1.75
CA GLN A 976 46.38 22.70 -2.81
C GLN A 976 47.24 23.85 -3.33
N GLU A 977 46.68 25.04 -3.52
CA GLU A 977 47.44 26.23 -3.94
C GLU A 977 48.57 26.57 -2.96
N LYS A 978 48.28 26.57 -1.64
CA LYS A 978 49.28 26.77 -0.58
C LYS A 978 50.28 25.62 -0.50
N PHE A 979 49.82 24.39 -0.72
CA PHE A 979 50.65 23.19 -0.75
C PHE A 979 51.67 23.28 -1.89
N ASP A 980 51.23 23.61 -3.09
CA ASP A 980 52.07 23.74 -4.29
C ASP A 980 53.11 24.85 -4.14
N GLU A 981 52.76 25.98 -3.50
CA GLU A 981 53.71 27.05 -3.18
C GLU A 981 54.86 26.53 -2.30
N ARG A 982 54.55 25.75 -1.26
CA ARG A 982 55.59 25.15 -0.39
C ARG A 982 56.37 24.04 -1.07
N VAL A 983 55.73 23.26 -1.95
CA VAL A 983 56.43 22.27 -2.78
C VAL A 983 57.46 22.95 -3.68
N ARG A 984 57.14 24.08 -4.32
CA ARG A 984 58.10 24.84 -5.13
C ARG A 984 59.32 25.32 -4.33
N LEU A 985 59.11 25.79 -3.10
CA LEU A 985 60.22 26.15 -2.22
C LEU A 985 61.12 24.94 -1.91
N LEU A 986 60.52 23.77 -1.67
CA LEU A 986 61.28 22.54 -1.46
C LEU A 986 61.98 22.05 -2.73
N GLU A 987 61.37 22.24 -3.91
CA GLU A 987 61.98 21.95 -5.22
C GLU A 987 63.21 22.83 -5.48
N ASP A 988 63.14 24.12 -5.13
CA ASP A 988 64.26 25.06 -5.22
C ASP A 988 65.41 24.64 -4.30
N GLU A 989 65.12 24.36 -3.03
CA GLU A 989 66.13 23.90 -2.07
C GLU A 989 66.73 22.54 -2.49
N HIS A 990 65.90 21.60 -2.95
CA HIS A 990 66.35 20.29 -3.44
C HIS A 990 67.22 20.41 -4.69
N TYR A 991 66.86 21.32 -5.61
CA TYR A 991 67.67 21.63 -6.78
C TYR A 991 69.05 22.18 -6.41
N GLU A 992 69.13 23.12 -5.46
CA GLU A 992 70.41 23.63 -4.98
C GLU A 992 71.24 22.55 -4.31
N ASN A 993 70.62 21.70 -3.49
CA ASN A 993 71.27 20.58 -2.84
C ASN A 993 71.85 19.59 -3.86
N ILE A 994 71.07 19.21 -4.88
CA ILE A 994 71.56 18.35 -5.97
C ILE A 994 72.73 19.04 -6.70
N LEU A 995 72.65 20.34 -6.99
CA LEU A 995 73.77 21.03 -7.65
C LEU A 995 75.06 21.01 -6.81
N ARG A 996 74.94 21.10 -5.48
CA ARG A 996 76.09 21.01 -4.56
C ARG A 996 76.65 19.58 -4.53
N ASP A 997 75.79 18.58 -4.39
CA ASP A 997 76.18 17.15 -4.41
C ASP A 997 76.86 16.78 -5.74
N ALA A 998 76.34 17.31 -6.84
CA ALA A 998 76.85 17.17 -8.19
C ALA A 998 78.08 18.05 -8.49
N SER A 999 78.54 18.86 -7.52
CA SER A 999 79.65 19.84 -7.64
C SER A 999 79.47 20.92 -8.72
N LEU A 1000 78.26 21.12 -9.25
CA LEU A 1000 77.97 22.09 -10.30
C LEU A 1000 77.53 23.47 -9.78
N TYR A 1001 77.20 23.59 -8.50
CA TYR A 1001 76.63 24.81 -7.90
C TYR A 1001 77.45 26.08 -8.19
N ASP A 1002 78.73 26.11 -7.81
CA ASP A 1002 79.60 27.28 -7.98
C ASP A 1002 79.78 27.65 -9.46
N THR A 1003 79.85 26.65 -10.32
CA THR A 1003 79.99 26.83 -11.77
C THR A 1003 78.75 27.48 -12.37
N VAL A 1004 77.55 27.01 -12.00
CA VAL A 1004 76.28 27.57 -12.44
C VAL A 1004 76.07 28.98 -11.89
N ALA A 1005 76.49 29.24 -10.65
CA ALA A 1005 76.42 30.56 -10.04
C ALA A 1005 77.31 31.59 -10.79
N ILE A 1006 78.55 31.22 -11.14
CA ILE A 1006 79.46 32.06 -11.94
C ILE A 1006 78.86 32.36 -13.32
N ILE A 1007 78.28 31.36 -13.98
CA ILE A 1007 77.63 31.53 -15.28
C ILE A 1007 76.43 32.49 -15.20
N ASN A 1008 75.64 32.41 -14.14
CA ASN A 1008 74.45 33.25 -13.97
C ASN A 1008 74.76 34.69 -13.55
N SER A 1009 75.90 34.92 -12.89
CA SER A 1009 76.32 36.24 -12.35
C SER A 1009 77.32 37.00 -13.22
N LYS A 1010 77.81 36.36 -14.29
CA LYS A 1010 78.78 36.93 -15.22
C LYS A 1010 78.22 38.16 -15.97
N SER A 1011 79.06 39.19 -16.12
CA SER A 1011 78.77 40.33 -17.00
C SER A 1011 78.94 39.94 -18.49
N PRO A 1012 78.16 40.51 -19.43
CA PRO A 1012 78.28 40.17 -20.87
C PRO A 1012 79.67 40.42 -21.46
N SER A 1013 80.48 41.28 -20.82
CA SER A 1013 81.79 41.72 -21.30
C SER A 1013 82.97 40.82 -20.88
N ASP A 1014 82.81 39.97 -19.87
CA ASP A 1014 83.92 39.18 -19.32
C ASP A 1014 83.92 37.73 -19.87
N PRO A 1015 84.97 37.24 -20.55
CA PRO A 1015 85.02 35.85 -21.04
C PRO A 1015 84.94 34.84 -19.88
N LEU A 1016 84.10 33.79 -20.03
CA LEU A 1016 83.92 32.79 -18.97
C LEU A 1016 85.25 32.07 -18.62
N SER A 1017 86.18 31.92 -19.56
CA SER A 1017 87.49 31.31 -19.31
C SER A 1017 88.39 32.08 -18.34
N HIS A 1018 88.15 33.39 -18.11
CA HIS A 1018 88.86 34.17 -17.10
C HIS A 1018 88.30 33.97 -15.70
N LEU A 1019 86.99 33.73 -15.59
CA LEU A 1019 86.29 33.51 -14.32
C LEU A 1019 86.33 32.04 -13.90
N LEU A 1020 86.34 31.13 -14.87
CA LEU A 1020 86.38 29.68 -14.68
C LEU A 1020 87.41 29.05 -15.65
N PRO A 1021 88.70 29.06 -15.29
CA PRO A 1021 89.75 28.48 -16.12
C PRO A 1021 89.58 26.98 -16.34
N ALA A 1022 90.10 26.45 -17.45
CA ALA A 1022 90.00 25.03 -17.79
C ALA A 1022 90.58 24.10 -16.69
N GLN A 1023 91.62 24.55 -15.97
CA GLN A 1023 92.21 23.79 -14.85
C GLN A 1023 91.25 23.64 -13.65
N GLN A 1024 90.25 24.52 -13.52
CA GLN A 1024 89.23 24.46 -12.45
C GLN A 1024 87.95 23.77 -12.92
N LEU A 1025 87.57 23.89 -14.20
CA LEU A 1025 86.38 23.27 -14.75
C LEU A 1025 86.54 21.75 -14.94
N GLN A 1026 87.73 21.26 -15.32
CA GLN A 1026 87.97 19.84 -15.57
C GLN A 1026 87.75 18.94 -14.33
N PRO A 1027 88.28 19.25 -13.12
CA PRO A 1027 87.98 18.49 -11.91
C PRO A 1027 86.49 18.51 -11.52
N THR A 1028 85.79 19.60 -11.80
CA THR A 1028 84.35 19.74 -11.54
C THR A 1028 83.52 18.80 -12.43
N LEU A 1029 83.85 18.72 -13.73
CA LEU A 1029 83.21 17.79 -14.66
C LEU A 1029 83.48 16.31 -14.28
N ALA A 1030 84.67 15.99 -13.78
CA ALA A 1030 84.98 14.65 -13.29
C ALA A 1030 84.18 14.25 -12.04
N ARG A 1031 83.97 15.20 -11.10
CA ARG A 1031 83.10 14.98 -9.93
C ARG A 1031 81.63 14.84 -10.32
N PHE A 1032 81.17 15.62 -11.29
CA PHE A 1032 79.82 15.49 -11.83
C PHE A 1032 79.61 14.10 -12.47
N SER A 1033 80.57 13.64 -13.27
CA SER A 1033 80.60 12.30 -13.87
C SER A 1033 80.53 11.18 -12.83
N LEU A 1034 81.23 11.33 -11.69
CA LEU A 1034 81.16 10.41 -10.57
C LEU A 1034 79.78 10.43 -9.90
N TRP A 1035 79.21 11.62 -9.66
CA TRP A 1035 77.87 11.77 -9.08
C TRP A 1035 76.78 11.15 -9.96
N LEU A 1036 76.89 11.24 -11.29
CA LEU A 1036 75.97 10.58 -12.24
C LEU A 1036 75.93 9.05 -12.13
N SER A 1037 76.91 8.46 -11.45
CA SER A 1037 76.97 7.02 -11.19
C SER A 1037 76.51 6.65 -9.77
N SER A 1038 76.06 7.64 -8.98
CA SER A 1038 75.58 7.45 -7.62
C SER A 1038 74.10 7.03 -7.58
N PRO A 1039 73.66 6.33 -6.51
CA PRO A 1039 72.25 5.97 -6.33
C PRO A 1039 71.31 7.18 -6.20
N GLU A 1040 71.84 8.35 -5.83
CA GLU A 1040 71.08 9.58 -5.61
C GLU A 1040 70.43 10.13 -6.89
N VAL A 1041 70.92 9.70 -8.05
CA VAL A 1041 70.37 10.05 -9.37
C VAL A 1041 69.01 9.38 -9.62
N VAL A 1042 68.76 8.25 -8.94
CA VAL A 1042 67.53 7.47 -9.07
C VAL A 1042 66.59 7.72 -7.88
N HIS A 1043 67.13 7.93 -6.69
CA HIS A 1043 66.36 8.14 -5.47
C HIS A 1043 67.05 9.09 -4.50
N SER A 1044 66.35 10.12 -4.05
CA SER A 1044 66.87 11.03 -3.03
C SER A 1044 66.53 10.54 -1.63
N PRO A 1045 67.51 10.18 -0.77
CA PRO A 1045 67.24 9.83 0.62
C PRO A 1045 66.67 11.00 1.44
N ARG A 1046 66.86 12.25 0.99
CA ARG A 1046 66.28 13.44 1.66
C ARG A 1046 64.76 13.51 1.48
N LEU A 1047 64.26 13.04 0.33
CA LEU A 1047 62.82 13.06 0.00
C LEU A 1047 62.07 11.83 0.53
N SER A 1048 62.77 10.81 1.05
CA SER A 1048 62.11 9.62 1.63
C SER A 1048 61.34 9.91 2.91
N ALA A 1049 61.58 11.07 3.54
CA ALA A 1049 60.87 11.54 4.73
C ALA A 1049 59.48 12.14 4.43
N LEU A 1050 59.15 12.38 3.15
CA LEU A 1050 57.81 12.79 2.73
C LEU A 1050 56.86 11.59 2.76
N SER A 1051 55.67 11.78 3.32
CA SER A 1051 54.63 10.74 3.43
C SER A 1051 54.06 10.32 2.07
N SER A 1052 54.18 11.16 1.04
CA SER A 1052 53.65 10.90 -0.31
C SER A 1052 54.74 10.44 -1.29
N PRO A 1053 54.73 9.18 -1.76
CA PRO A 1053 55.72 8.67 -2.71
C PRO A 1053 55.64 9.30 -4.11
N SER A 1054 54.45 9.72 -4.54
CA SER A 1054 54.24 10.40 -5.82
C SER A 1054 54.84 11.80 -5.81
N LEU A 1055 54.74 12.50 -4.68
CA LEU A 1055 55.33 13.82 -4.49
C LEU A 1055 56.87 13.75 -4.49
N HIS A 1056 57.45 12.75 -3.81
CA HIS A 1056 58.89 12.48 -3.88
C HIS A 1056 59.36 12.42 -5.34
N SER A 1057 58.77 11.51 -6.12
CA SER A 1057 59.16 11.26 -7.51
C SER A 1057 59.03 12.53 -8.37
N THR A 1058 57.97 13.32 -8.12
CA THR A 1058 57.71 14.57 -8.84
C THR A 1058 58.78 15.62 -8.55
N ILE A 1059 59.03 15.92 -7.27
CA ILE A 1059 60.02 16.92 -6.85
C ILE A 1059 61.41 16.52 -7.37
N HIS A 1060 61.79 15.25 -7.20
CA HIS A 1060 63.09 14.76 -7.66
C HIS A 1060 63.26 14.92 -9.17
N ARG A 1061 62.25 14.53 -9.95
CA ARG A 1061 62.24 14.67 -11.41
C ARG A 1061 62.32 16.12 -11.85
N VAL A 1062 61.55 17.03 -11.24
CA VAL A 1062 61.58 18.48 -11.55
C VAL A 1062 62.98 19.05 -11.30
N SER A 1063 63.61 18.72 -10.17
CA SER A 1063 64.97 19.16 -9.88
C SER A 1063 65.99 18.59 -10.87
N LEU A 1064 65.89 17.32 -11.27
CA LEU A 1064 66.76 16.71 -12.29
C LEU A 1064 66.61 17.37 -13.68
N VAL A 1065 65.39 17.73 -14.09
CA VAL A 1065 65.15 18.51 -15.32
C VAL A 1065 65.88 19.85 -15.26
N ARG A 1066 65.82 20.55 -14.11
CA ARG A 1066 66.54 21.81 -13.91
C ARG A 1066 68.05 21.63 -13.93
N VAL A 1067 68.58 20.56 -13.36
CA VAL A 1067 70.02 20.21 -13.43
C VAL A 1067 70.45 19.96 -14.86
N ALA A 1068 69.65 19.25 -15.66
CA ALA A 1068 69.92 19.03 -17.08
C ALA A 1068 69.95 20.36 -17.87
N LYS A 1069 69.02 21.29 -17.58
CA LYS A 1069 69.03 22.65 -18.16
C LYS A 1069 70.27 23.45 -17.74
N ALA A 1070 70.68 23.37 -16.48
CA ALA A 1070 71.88 24.05 -15.99
C ALA A 1070 73.16 23.51 -16.65
N TYR A 1071 73.26 22.19 -16.82
CA TYR A 1071 74.35 21.55 -17.55
C TYR A 1071 74.35 21.89 -19.05
N ALA A 1072 73.17 21.98 -19.68
CA ALA A 1072 73.04 22.44 -21.06
C ALA A 1072 73.58 23.86 -21.23
N LYS A 1073 73.18 24.79 -20.34
CA LYS A 1073 73.69 26.16 -20.31
C LYS A 1073 75.20 26.22 -20.11
N LEU A 1074 75.76 25.38 -19.23
CA LEU A 1074 77.21 25.25 -19.06
C LEU A 1074 77.89 24.81 -20.38
N CYS A 1075 77.34 23.80 -21.06
CA CYS A 1075 77.90 23.32 -22.32
C CYS A 1075 77.82 24.37 -23.44
N GLU A 1076 76.72 25.12 -23.52
CA GLU A 1076 76.55 26.22 -24.48
C GLU A 1076 77.54 27.35 -24.22
N GLU A 1077 77.66 27.81 -22.98
CA GLU A 1077 78.61 28.88 -22.62
C GLU A 1077 80.05 28.46 -22.87
N VAL A 1078 80.43 27.21 -22.58
CA VAL A 1078 81.80 26.73 -22.87
C VAL A 1078 82.06 26.65 -24.39
N ARG A 1079 81.03 26.41 -25.21
CA ARG A 1079 81.13 26.35 -26.67
C ARG A 1079 81.11 27.72 -27.37
N LYS A 1080 80.61 28.77 -26.72
CA LYS A 1080 80.58 30.13 -27.27
C LYS A 1080 82.00 30.67 -27.50
N SER A 1081 82.27 31.16 -28.70
CA SER A 1081 83.58 31.72 -29.07
C SER A 1081 83.96 32.94 -28.23
N GLU A 1082 82.98 33.71 -27.74
CA GLU A 1082 83.17 34.88 -26.89
C GLU A 1082 83.78 34.52 -25.52
N ASN A 1083 83.62 33.26 -25.09
CA ASN A 1083 84.09 32.78 -23.79
C ASN A 1083 85.54 32.26 -23.79
N ARG A 1084 86.22 32.28 -24.95
CA ARG A 1084 87.67 32.04 -25.10
C ARG A 1084 88.20 30.75 -24.46
N TYR A 1085 87.54 29.61 -24.68
CA TYR A 1085 88.09 28.29 -24.38
C TYR A 1085 88.83 27.71 -25.60
N GLU A 1086 90.14 27.43 -25.49
CA GLU A 1086 90.98 26.99 -26.62
C GLU A 1086 90.59 25.60 -27.19
N ALA A 1087 90.02 24.72 -26.37
CA ALA A 1087 89.64 23.35 -26.77
C ALA A 1087 88.29 22.91 -26.15
N ALA A 1088 87.26 23.74 -26.29
CA ALA A 1088 85.93 23.54 -25.70
C ALA A 1088 85.33 22.14 -25.94
N SER A 1089 85.39 21.64 -27.19
CA SER A 1089 84.86 20.32 -27.55
C SER A 1089 85.60 19.16 -26.89
N THR A 1090 86.91 19.30 -26.68
CA THR A 1090 87.70 18.29 -25.97
C THR A 1090 87.41 18.35 -24.47
N LEU A 1091 87.37 19.56 -23.88
CA LEU A 1091 87.12 19.77 -22.46
C LEU A 1091 85.78 19.16 -21.99
N LEU A 1092 84.71 19.36 -22.76
CA LEU A 1092 83.39 18.78 -22.45
C LEU A 1092 83.29 17.27 -22.77
N GLY A 1093 84.11 16.78 -23.70
CA GLY A 1093 84.07 15.41 -24.20
C GLY A 1093 84.86 14.38 -23.39
N MET A 1094 85.65 14.81 -22.39
CA MET A 1094 86.51 13.92 -21.59
C MET A 1094 85.74 13.08 -20.55
N GLU A 1095 84.63 13.58 -20.05
CA GLU A 1095 83.91 13.01 -18.89
C GLU A 1095 82.43 12.82 -19.20
N ARG A 1096 81.77 11.79 -18.65
CA ARG A 1096 80.33 11.55 -18.82
C ARG A 1096 79.54 12.77 -18.29
N PRO A 1097 78.57 13.35 -19.02
CA PRO A 1097 77.84 12.83 -20.20
C PRO A 1097 78.43 13.26 -21.57
N PHE A 1098 79.73 13.52 -21.65
CA PHE A 1098 80.47 13.82 -22.89
C PHE A 1098 80.02 15.11 -23.60
N GLY A 1099 79.52 16.08 -22.82
CA GLY A 1099 78.95 17.32 -23.35
C GLY A 1099 77.62 17.14 -24.07
N GLN A 1100 77.00 15.96 -23.99
CA GLN A 1100 75.74 15.65 -24.65
C GLN A 1100 74.58 15.69 -23.66
N VAL A 1101 73.66 16.64 -23.86
CA VAL A 1101 72.48 16.82 -23.00
C VAL A 1101 71.50 15.64 -23.13
N GLY A 1102 71.38 15.04 -24.32
CA GLY A 1102 70.56 13.84 -24.54
C GLY A 1102 71.02 12.64 -23.71
N VAL A 1103 72.34 12.43 -23.59
CA VAL A 1103 72.91 11.37 -22.73
C VAL A 1103 72.59 11.64 -21.26
N LEU A 1104 72.64 12.90 -20.81
CA LEU A 1104 72.27 13.27 -19.44
C LEU A 1104 70.78 13.03 -19.15
N ARG A 1105 69.89 13.41 -20.08
CA ARG A 1105 68.45 13.17 -19.96
C ARG A 1105 68.12 11.68 -19.88
N ALA A 1106 68.79 10.85 -20.68
CA ALA A 1106 68.64 9.39 -20.63
C ALA A 1106 69.09 8.80 -19.28
N ILE A 1107 70.17 9.34 -18.69
CA ILE A 1107 70.65 8.93 -17.35
C ILE A 1107 69.62 9.26 -16.26
N PHE A 1108 68.94 10.41 -16.39
CA PHE A 1108 67.88 10.83 -15.48
C PHE A 1108 66.52 10.16 -15.75
N GLY A 1109 66.40 9.34 -16.80
CA GLY A 1109 65.12 8.72 -17.18
C GLY A 1109 64.06 9.75 -17.62
N LEU A 1110 64.49 10.87 -18.21
CA LEU A 1110 63.61 11.92 -18.73
C LEU A 1110 63.29 11.65 -20.21
N GLU A 1111 62.01 11.67 -20.59
CA GLU A 1111 61.58 11.52 -21.99
C GLU A 1111 62.07 12.70 -22.87
N GLU A 1112 62.31 12.45 -24.15
CA GLU A 1112 62.64 13.50 -25.13
C GLU A 1112 61.38 14.36 -25.40
N GLU A 1113 61.24 15.47 -24.67
CA GLU A 1113 60.30 16.52 -25.07
C GLU A 1113 60.73 17.07 -26.45
N SER A 1114 59.88 16.87 -27.46
CA SER A 1114 60.00 17.49 -28.78
C SER A 1114 60.07 19.02 -28.62
N GLU A 1115 61.06 19.66 -29.23
CA GLU A 1115 61.33 21.12 -29.20
C GLU A 1115 60.24 22.01 -29.87
N GLU A 1116 58.98 21.57 -29.94
CA GLU A 1116 57.87 22.34 -30.55
C GLU A 1116 56.67 22.50 -29.60
N SER A 1117 56.84 23.18 -28.47
CA SER A 1117 55.72 23.87 -27.80
C SER A 1117 56.19 24.82 -26.68
N THR A 1118 56.86 25.91 -27.04
CA THR A 1118 56.88 27.14 -26.22
C THR A 1118 56.88 28.35 -27.15
N VAL A 1119 55.69 28.71 -27.63
CA VAL A 1119 55.31 30.10 -27.87
C VAL A 1119 53.98 30.29 -27.15
N ASP A 1120 53.99 31.28 -26.26
CA ASP A 1120 52.98 31.75 -25.28
C ASP A 1120 52.87 31.02 -23.93
#